data_AF-A0A7C3MSS5-F1
#
_entry.id   AF-A0A7C3MSS5-F1
#
_cell.length_a   1.000
_cell.length_b   1.000
_cell.length_c   1.000
_cell.angle_alpha   90.00
_cell.angle_beta   90.00
_cell.angle_gamma   90.00
#
_symmetry.space_group_name_H-M   'P 1'
#
loop_
_entity.id
_entity.type
_entity.pdbx_description
1 polymer ?
#
loop_
_entity_poly.entity_id
_entity_poly.type
_entity_poly.pdbx_seq_one_letter_code
_entity_poly.pdbx_strand_id
1 'polypeptide(L)'
;MSTVFVNKVQGALFGAVIGTELGIQSLILGEQRLAPSDAKGALKVKLKWREAPSQHPKRVGFTSLTPLIQNIARTYIKKGGRITPEDWALELKDDPNISENKAFWLIDIHSTIELLKEGMNPRLTGIGATPTGNMSVGIIPVGIFHAGDPEGAYLDGVEIASVTQRSPAVEWSALTASAIAKALEPEATVESIVDTVLKLAHRYNKDIFYEMNHIISQTHRRNREDYVSIFAYSNRFERNQWLGHNPISWALALLSVFGDDPERLITVSVALDAFPSIRSSVAGAIVGALKGVEALPKEWVEASKTLVSPMLGIIEVVRKKIEDEKIVINEVERLIETRKGEENLLFDKIYGCLLASAIGNAMGSVVEGQFYLEIDEKYPGGITTILDPSRLEGEDDNQMAMLLIEAYIERDGFPVSARDFGDIWKRKLNRDHFFYCMRNSYELIRSGMDPRITGHWNIVTGSTVMCMEPVGIYHLCDPKNAYIDATSISYMYQRGLDVISASILSASVAEALKPNATVDSIIQSALDTAPKSKMITFDKREIDTPYDFISLCVDIASKYNDVFEVRKELYEKCLYYHMIDPLELLGLAYAIFKVAKGDVRLSAIGGTNIGRDSDTIAGRAAMLSGALNGAGNVPSEWIKLFKVSSLERIKNNALRIVHLLENKKLPYMRIRQNLFS
;
A
#
# COMPACT_ATOMS: atom_id res chain seq x y z
N MET A 1 -8.17 -31.25 -4.24
CA MET A 1 -6.82 -31.38 -4.85
C MET A 1 -5.91 -30.44 -4.08
N SER A 2 -4.98 -30.96 -3.27
CA SER A 2 -4.02 -30.12 -2.54
C SER A 2 -2.86 -29.80 -3.48
N THR A 3 -2.72 -28.53 -3.89
CA THR A 3 -1.54 -28.06 -4.63
C THR A 3 -0.39 -27.84 -3.64
N VAL A 4 0.85 -27.82 -4.13
CA VAL A 4 2.05 -27.49 -3.31
C VAL A 4 1.84 -26.16 -2.56
N PHE A 5 1.23 -25.18 -3.21
CA PHE A 5 0.91 -23.90 -2.60
C PHE A 5 -0.10 -23.98 -1.46
N VAL A 6 -1.17 -24.77 -1.59
CA VAL A 6 -2.14 -24.98 -0.48
C VAL A 6 -1.44 -25.59 0.73
N ASN A 7 -0.59 -26.60 0.49
CA ASN A 7 0.23 -27.22 1.55
C ASN A 7 1.15 -26.19 2.24
N LYS A 8 1.80 -25.31 1.48
CA LYS A 8 2.65 -24.22 2.00
C LYS A 8 1.87 -23.17 2.78
N VAL A 9 0.74 -22.69 2.29
CA VAL A 9 -0.11 -21.71 3.01
C VAL A 9 -0.66 -22.30 4.31
N GLN A 10 -1.12 -23.55 4.28
CA GLN A 10 -1.51 -24.27 5.49
C GLN A 10 -0.33 -24.38 6.45
N GLY A 11 0.86 -24.73 5.95
CA GLY A 11 2.07 -24.80 6.75
C GLY A 11 2.37 -23.49 7.46
N ALA A 12 2.24 -22.35 6.77
CA ALA A 12 2.43 -21.03 7.38
C ALA A 12 1.47 -20.78 8.55
N LEU A 13 0.17 -21.01 8.36
CA LEU A 13 -0.84 -20.78 9.40
C LEU A 13 -0.72 -21.77 10.57
N PHE A 14 -0.51 -23.06 10.28
CA PHE A 14 -0.31 -24.08 11.30
C PHE A 14 0.98 -23.84 12.08
N GLY A 15 2.11 -23.59 11.40
CA GLY A 15 3.37 -23.30 12.05
C GLY A 15 3.29 -22.06 12.96
N ALA A 16 2.58 -21.02 12.52
CA ALA A 16 2.32 -19.83 13.31
C ALA A 16 1.55 -20.13 14.60
N VAL A 17 0.40 -20.81 14.48
CA VAL A 17 -0.46 -21.14 15.63
C VAL A 17 0.25 -22.11 16.56
N ILE A 18 0.92 -23.13 16.03
CA ILE A 18 1.67 -24.09 16.82
C ILE A 18 2.76 -23.40 17.65
N GLY A 19 3.54 -22.51 17.04
CA GLY A 19 4.55 -21.71 17.76
C GLY A 19 3.92 -20.88 18.87
N THR A 20 2.86 -20.13 18.55
CA THR A 20 2.13 -19.31 19.53
C THR A 20 1.64 -20.15 20.72
N GLU A 21 0.92 -21.24 20.47
CA GLU A 21 0.29 -22.05 21.52
C GLU A 21 1.33 -22.80 22.36
N LEU A 22 2.34 -23.42 21.74
CA LEU A 22 3.43 -24.08 22.49
C LEU A 22 4.22 -23.08 23.32
N GLY A 23 4.45 -21.88 22.80
CA GLY A 23 5.07 -20.78 23.53
C GLY A 23 4.27 -20.39 24.78
N ILE A 24 2.96 -20.17 24.64
CA ILE A 24 2.09 -19.85 25.78
C ILE A 24 2.00 -21.01 26.78
N GLN A 25 1.88 -22.25 26.32
CA GLN A 25 1.87 -23.43 27.18
C GLN A 25 3.16 -23.50 28.02
N SER A 26 4.32 -23.25 27.41
CA SER A 26 5.61 -23.27 28.11
C SER A 26 5.72 -22.21 29.23
N LEU A 27 5.08 -21.05 29.05
CA LEU A 27 5.00 -19.97 30.04
C LEU A 27 4.08 -20.35 31.19
N ILE A 28 2.89 -20.85 30.88
CA ILE A 28 1.86 -21.18 31.88
C ILE A 28 2.28 -22.36 32.75
N LEU A 29 2.89 -23.38 32.15
CA LEU A 29 3.36 -24.57 32.86
C LEU A 29 4.66 -24.31 33.64
N GLY A 30 5.23 -23.09 33.54
CA GLY A 30 6.50 -22.75 34.17
C GLY A 30 7.69 -23.52 33.58
N GLU A 31 7.53 -24.13 32.42
CA GLU A 31 8.56 -24.93 31.74
C GLU A 31 9.70 -24.05 31.20
N GLN A 32 9.52 -22.74 31.10
CA GLN A 32 10.64 -21.81 30.92
C GLN A 32 11.66 -21.82 32.08
N ARG A 33 11.30 -22.32 33.28
CA ARG A 33 12.29 -22.61 34.33
C ARG A 33 13.19 -23.81 33.98
N LEU A 34 12.92 -24.50 32.87
CA LEU A 34 13.77 -25.51 32.24
C LEU A 34 14.59 -24.95 31.08
N ALA A 35 14.75 -23.61 30.96
CA ALA A 35 15.81 -23.07 30.11
C ALA A 35 17.13 -23.69 30.59
N PRO A 36 17.72 -24.60 29.82
CA PRO A 36 18.89 -25.30 30.29
C PRO A 36 20.01 -24.29 30.48
N SER A 37 20.83 -24.53 31.50
CA SER A 37 21.95 -23.65 31.81
C SER A 37 22.99 -23.61 30.67
N ASP A 38 22.84 -24.42 29.62
CA ASP A 38 23.68 -24.52 28.43
C ASP A 38 22.89 -24.92 27.16
N ALA A 39 23.51 -24.83 25.98
CA ALA A 39 22.89 -25.25 24.71
C ALA A 39 22.56 -26.72 24.60
N LYS A 40 23.33 -27.56 25.29
CA LYS A 40 23.19 -29.01 25.18
C LYS A 40 21.86 -29.46 25.74
N GLY A 41 21.34 -28.79 26.76
CA GLY A 41 19.98 -29.02 27.21
C GLY A 41 18.93 -28.51 26.22
N ALA A 42 19.16 -27.35 25.56
CA ALA A 42 18.15 -26.74 24.69
C ALA A 42 17.96 -27.62 23.45
N LEU A 43 19.06 -28.19 22.96
CA LEU A 43 19.10 -29.21 21.92
C LEU A 43 18.46 -30.56 22.30
N LYS A 44 18.15 -30.79 23.59
CA LYS A 44 17.52 -32.03 24.10
C LYS A 44 16.06 -31.84 24.50
N VAL A 45 15.55 -30.61 24.51
CA VAL A 45 14.12 -30.34 24.78
C VAL A 45 13.27 -31.09 23.76
N LYS A 46 12.20 -31.71 24.27
CA LYS A 46 11.11 -32.31 23.49
C LYS A 46 9.81 -31.70 23.98
N LEU A 47 9.15 -30.92 23.13
CA LEU A 47 7.84 -30.36 23.44
C LEU A 47 6.76 -31.40 23.13
N LYS A 48 5.71 -31.40 23.95
CA LYS A 48 4.47 -32.10 23.66
C LYS A 48 3.36 -31.08 23.66
N TRP A 49 2.38 -31.27 22.77
CA TRP A 49 1.19 -30.45 22.84
C TRP A 49 0.45 -30.75 24.15
N ARG A 50 0.06 -29.70 24.88
CA ARG A 50 -0.74 -29.85 26.10
C ARG A 50 -1.84 -28.80 26.12
N GLU A 51 -3.00 -29.16 26.65
CA GLU A 51 -3.99 -28.13 26.96
C GLU A 51 -3.43 -27.21 28.06
N ALA A 52 -3.41 -25.91 27.79
CA ALA A 52 -3.02 -24.95 28.81
C ALA A 52 -4.04 -25.01 29.96
N PRO A 53 -3.61 -25.05 31.23
CA PRO A 53 -4.53 -25.07 32.34
C PRO A 53 -5.41 -23.81 32.34
N SER A 54 -6.67 -23.97 32.74
CA SER A 54 -7.60 -22.85 32.82
C SER A 54 -7.03 -21.76 33.74
N GLN A 55 -6.91 -20.55 33.19
CA GLN A 55 -6.49 -19.40 33.97
C GLN A 55 -7.70 -18.76 34.65
N HIS A 56 -7.48 -18.18 35.83
CA HIS A 56 -8.51 -17.39 36.49
C HIS A 56 -8.95 -16.24 35.55
N PRO A 57 -10.25 -15.94 35.40
CA PRO A 57 -10.73 -14.93 34.45
C PRO A 57 -10.15 -13.54 34.68
N LYS A 58 -9.64 -13.21 35.87
CA LYS A 58 -8.97 -11.92 36.18
C LYS A 58 -7.44 -11.99 36.20
N ARG A 59 -6.83 -13.10 35.79
CA ARG A 59 -5.37 -13.18 35.64
C ARG A 59 -4.97 -12.41 34.40
N VAL A 60 -4.02 -11.50 34.57
CA VAL A 60 -3.40 -10.72 33.50
C VAL A 60 -2.05 -11.38 33.22
N GLY A 61 -1.85 -11.92 32.02
CA GLY A 61 -0.58 -12.51 31.57
C GLY A 61 -0.70 -13.80 30.76
N PHE A 62 0.21 -13.96 29.78
CA PHE A 62 0.41 -15.13 28.91
C PHE A 62 -0.82 -15.61 28.17
N THR A 63 -1.20 -14.88 27.12
CA THR A 63 -2.32 -15.28 26.25
C THR A 63 -1.90 -15.40 24.81
N SER A 64 -2.61 -16.26 24.10
CA SER A 64 -2.37 -16.53 22.70
C SER A 64 -2.55 -15.28 21.83
N LEU A 65 -1.63 -15.09 20.89
CA LEU A 65 -1.70 -14.11 19.81
C LEU A 65 -2.44 -14.64 18.57
N THR A 66 -2.90 -15.90 18.59
CA THR A 66 -3.68 -16.51 17.50
C THR A 66 -4.92 -15.69 17.12
N PRO A 67 -5.68 -15.07 18.04
CA PRO A 67 -6.79 -14.18 17.68
C PRO A 67 -6.39 -13.00 16.78
N LEU A 68 -5.16 -12.50 16.90
CA LEU A 68 -4.66 -11.41 16.05
C LEU A 68 -4.45 -11.87 14.60
N ILE A 69 -3.90 -13.09 14.41
CA ILE A 69 -3.77 -13.73 13.10
C ILE A 69 -5.15 -13.94 12.49
N GLN A 70 -6.09 -14.47 13.28
CA GLN A 70 -7.46 -14.74 12.85
C GLN A 70 -8.19 -13.47 12.44
N ASN A 71 -8.02 -12.37 13.19
CA ASN A 71 -8.66 -11.09 12.89
C ASN A 71 -8.22 -10.54 11.53
N ILE A 72 -6.91 -10.47 11.25
CA ILE A 72 -6.41 -9.99 9.95
C ILE A 72 -6.80 -10.94 8.82
N ALA A 73 -6.69 -12.26 9.01
CA ALA A 73 -7.13 -13.23 8.01
C ALA A 73 -8.63 -13.07 7.70
N ARG A 74 -9.46 -12.87 8.71
CA ARG A 74 -10.89 -12.59 8.56
C ARG A 74 -11.15 -11.30 7.80
N THR A 75 -10.37 -10.23 8.03
CA THR A 75 -10.48 -8.98 7.26
C THR A 75 -10.24 -9.24 5.77
N TYR A 76 -9.18 -9.97 5.40
CA TYR A 76 -8.93 -10.37 4.01
C TYR A 76 -10.08 -11.19 3.42
N ILE A 77 -10.58 -12.18 4.17
CA ILE A 77 -11.68 -13.06 3.73
C ILE A 77 -12.96 -12.26 3.51
N LYS A 78 -13.32 -11.36 4.44
CA LYS A 78 -14.52 -10.52 4.36
C LYS A 78 -14.44 -9.51 3.21
N LYS A 79 -13.27 -8.91 3.00
CA LYS A 79 -13.02 -7.97 1.90
C LYS A 79 -12.98 -8.68 0.56
N GLY A 80 -12.48 -9.91 0.51
CA GLY A 80 -12.28 -10.69 -0.71
C GLY A 80 -11.20 -10.09 -1.63
N GLY A 81 -10.20 -9.42 -1.05
CA GLY A 81 -9.12 -8.72 -1.76
C GLY A 81 -8.14 -8.05 -0.80
N ARG A 82 -7.27 -7.18 -1.35
CA ARG A 82 -6.29 -6.40 -0.57
C ARG A 82 -6.99 -5.51 0.45
N ILE A 83 -6.44 -5.41 1.66
CA ILE A 83 -7.00 -4.63 2.77
C ILE A 83 -6.13 -3.40 3.07
N THR A 84 -6.75 -2.38 3.66
CA THR A 84 -6.10 -1.14 4.12
C THR A 84 -6.04 -1.07 5.65
N PRO A 85 -5.25 -0.13 6.23
CA PRO A 85 -5.31 0.18 7.66
C PRO A 85 -6.75 0.45 8.15
N GLU A 86 -7.55 1.15 7.33
CA GLU A 86 -8.94 1.46 7.61
C GLU A 86 -9.82 0.20 7.63
N ASP A 87 -9.65 -0.72 6.67
CA ASP A 87 -10.39 -1.99 6.65
C ASP A 87 -10.09 -2.84 7.89
N TRP A 88 -8.81 -2.94 8.28
CA TRP A 88 -8.43 -3.73 9.45
C TRP A 88 -8.92 -3.09 10.75
N ALA A 89 -8.78 -1.76 10.90
CA ALA A 89 -9.21 -1.07 12.10
C ALA A 89 -10.72 -1.21 12.38
N LEU A 90 -11.55 -1.27 11.34
CA LEU A 90 -12.99 -1.53 11.47
C LEU A 90 -13.27 -2.92 12.08
N GLU A 91 -12.49 -3.92 11.74
CA GLU A 91 -12.60 -5.28 12.30
C GLU A 91 -11.94 -5.41 13.68
N LEU A 92 -10.82 -4.71 13.89
CA LEU A 92 -10.05 -4.77 15.13
C LEU A 92 -10.81 -4.17 16.31
N LYS A 93 -11.40 -2.97 16.11
CA LYS A 93 -11.98 -2.18 17.21
C LYS A 93 -13.13 -2.90 17.93
N ASP A 94 -13.87 -3.76 17.22
CA ASP A 94 -15.07 -4.43 17.73
C ASP A 94 -14.90 -5.96 17.89
N ASP A 95 -13.69 -6.51 17.79
CA ASP A 95 -13.48 -7.96 17.97
C ASP A 95 -13.43 -8.33 19.46
N PRO A 96 -14.40 -9.11 19.98
CA PRO A 96 -14.40 -9.52 21.39
C PRO A 96 -13.24 -10.48 21.72
N ASN A 97 -12.75 -11.26 20.75
CA ASN A 97 -11.60 -12.17 20.95
C ASN A 97 -10.28 -11.41 21.10
N ILE A 98 -10.28 -10.10 20.85
CA ILE A 98 -9.14 -9.21 21.08
C ILE A 98 -9.45 -8.24 22.23
N SER A 99 -10.57 -7.52 22.15
CA SER A 99 -10.93 -6.45 23.10
C SER A 99 -11.36 -6.93 24.48
N GLU A 100 -12.04 -8.07 24.59
CA GLU A 100 -12.37 -8.70 25.89
C GLU A 100 -11.30 -9.68 26.34
N ASN A 101 -10.43 -10.06 25.41
CA ASN A 101 -9.31 -10.92 25.66
C ASN A 101 -8.25 -10.14 26.42
N LYS A 102 -8.09 -10.48 27.69
CA LYS A 102 -7.15 -9.88 28.65
C LYS A 102 -5.67 -10.14 28.30
N ALA A 103 -5.45 -10.67 27.10
CA ALA A 103 -4.21 -11.03 26.43
C ALA A 103 -3.27 -9.89 26.18
N PHE A 104 -3.79 -8.73 25.85
CA PHE A 104 -2.97 -7.62 25.38
C PHE A 104 -2.52 -6.80 26.59
N TRP A 105 -1.75 -7.44 27.47
CA TRP A 105 -0.94 -6.77 28.48
C TRP A 105 0.31 -6.11 27.85
N LEU A 106 0.13 -5.52 26.67
CA LEU A 106 1.06 -4.59 26.05
C LEU A 106 0.22 -3.38 25.65
N ILE A 107 0.71 -2.21 26.05
CA ILE A 107 0.05 -0.90 25.99
C ILE A 107 -0.41 -0.53 24.56
N ASP A 108 0.03 -1.28 23.53
CA ASP A 108 -0.16 -0.97 22.13
C ASP A 108 -1.59 -1.29 21.61
N ILE A 109 -2.03 -2.55 21.65
CA ILE A 109 -3.30 -2.97 21.00
C ILE A 109 -4.52 -2.51 21.80
N HIS A 110 -4.47 -2.57 23.14
CA HIS A 110 -5.57 -2.08 23.98
C HIS A 110 -5.83 -0.60 23.72
N SER A 111 -4.81 0.24 23.90
CA SER A 111 -4.96 1.69 23.69
C SER A 111 -5.30 2.02 22.24
N THR A 112 -4.80 1.25 21.27
CA THR A 112 -5.24 1.39 19.87
C THR A 112 -6.74 1.17 19.73
N ILE A 113 -7.31 0.12 20.32
CA ILE A 113 -8.75 -0.15 20.26
C ILE A 113 -9.55 1.00 20.89
N GLU A 114 -9.11 1.53 22.03
CA GLU A 114 -9.75 2.70 22.67
C GLU A 114 -9.70 3.93 21.76
N LEU A 115 -8.52 4.27 21.21
CA LEU A 115 -8.34 5.39 20.29
C LEU A 115 -9.19 5.24 19.02
N LEU A 116 -9.30 4.03 18.48
CA LEU A 116 -10.18 3.74 17.33
C LEU A 116 -11.66 3.95 17.68
N LYS A 117 -12.09 3.55 18.88
CA LYS A 117 -13.46 3.77 19.38
C LYS A 117 -13.76 5.24 19.66
N GLU A 118 -12.74 6.01 20.05
CA GLU A 118 -12.81 7.46 20.21
C GLU A 118 -12.82 8.21 18.86
N GLY A 119 -12.57 7.51 17.74
CA GLY A 119 -12.64 8.06 16.38
C GLY A 119 -11.30 8.52 15.82
N MET A 120 -10.17 8.15 16.44
CA MET A 120 -8.84 8.46 15.90
C MET A 120 -8.62 7.72 14.58
N ASN A 121 -8.00 8.40 13.61
CA ASN A 121 -7.68 7.79 12.33
C ASN A 121 -6.71 6.59 12.52
N PRO A 122 -6.98 5.41 11.92
CA PRO A 122 -6.14 4.21 12.06
C PRO A 122 -4.66 4.40 11.72
N ARG A 123 -4.33 5.34 10.85
CA ARG A 123 -2.93 5.63 10.47
C ARG A 123 -2.15 6.37 11.55
N LEU A 124 -2.84 6.88 12.57
CA LEU A 124 -2.25 7.62 13.69
C LEU A 124 -2.19 6.80 15.00
N THR A 125 -2.98 5.74 15.13
CA THR A 125 -3.18 5.04 16.41
C THR A 125 -1.93 4.36 16.95
N GLY A 126 -1.04 3.87 16.07
CA GLY A 126 0.21 3.21 16.49
C GLY A 126 1.36 4.14 16.85
N ILE A 127 1.26 5.46 16.61
CA ILE A 127 2.40 6.40 16.76
C ILE A 127 2.93 6.46 18.20
N GLY A 128 2.03 6.40 19.18
CA GLY A 128 2.37 6.45 20.60
C GLY A 128 2.72 5.10 21.22
N ALA A 129 2.62 4.01 20.45
CA ALA A 129 2.78 2.66 20.98
C ALA A 129 4.23 2.37 21.39
N THR A 130 4.40 1.57 22.44
CA THR A 130 5.70 0.97 22.74
C THR A 130 5.97 -0.12 21.70
N PRO A 131 7.13 -0.11 20.99
CA PRO A 131 7.42 -1.14 19.99
C PRO A 131 7.42 -2.56 20.58
N THR A 132 6.65 -3.47 19.98
CA THR A 132 6.61 -4.89 20.35
C THR A 132 6.67 -5.82 19.14
N GLY A 133 6.99 -7.10 19.37
CA GLY A 133 6.96 -8.12 18.32
C GLY A 133 5.54 -8.65 17.99
N ASN A 134 4.49 -8.14 18.65
CA ASN A 134 3.13 -8.69 18.53
C ASN A 134 2.63 -8.69 17.07
N MET A 135 2.85 -7.59 16.35
CA MET A 135 2.40 -7.48 14.96
C MET A 135 3.17 -8.38 14.01
N SER A 136 4.38 -8.84 14.35
CA SER A 136 5.08 -9.84 13.54
C SER A 136 4.35 -11.18 13.55
N VAL A 137 3.52 -11.45 14.57
CA VAL A 137 2.59 -12.58 14.59
C VAL A 137 1.32 -12.25 13.81
N GLY A 138 0.72 -11.08 14.06
CA GLY A 138 -0.52 -10.67 13.39
C GLY A 138 -0.41 -10.59 11.85
N ILE A 139 0.75 -10.19 11.33
CA ILE A 139 0.97 -9.87 9.91
C ILE A 139 1.09 -11.09 8.98
N ILE A 140 1.07 -12.31 9.53
CA ILE A 140 1.22 -13.56 8.78
C ILE A 140 0.25 -13.67 7.58
N PRO A 141 -1.03 -13.30 7.69
CA PRO A 141 -1.96 -13.31 6.56
C PRO A 141 -1.58 -12.30 5.45
N VAL A 142 -0.89 -11.20 5.78
CA VAL A 142 -0.39 -10.24 4.76
C VAL A 142 0.70 -10.89 3.92
N GLY A 143 1.63 -11.62 4.54
CA GLY A 143 2.65 -12.39 3.82
C GLY A 143 2.04 -13.48 2.92
N ILE A 144 0.96 -14.13 3.37
CA ILE A 144 0.21 -15.10 2.56
C ILE A 144 -0.50 -14.44 1.38
N PHE A 145 -1.16 -13.30 1.59
CA PHE A 145 -1.82 -12.54 0.53
C PHE A 145 -0.85 -12.11 -0.57
N HIS A 146 0.39 -11.81 -0.18
CA HIS A 146 1.49 -11.41 -1.05
C HIS A 146 2.43 -12.56 -1.43
N ALA A 147 1.95 -13.80 -1.47
CA ALA A 147 2.75 -14.93 -1.94
C ALA A 147 3.49 -14.63 -3.26
N GLY A 148 4.82 -14.80 -3.26
CA GLY A 148 5.67 -14.47 -4.40
C GLY A 148 5.85 -12.97 -4.67
N ASP A 149 5.48 -12.10 -3.74
CA ASP A 149 5.67 -10.64 -3.80
C ASP A 149 6.19 -10.09 -2.45
N PRO A 150 7.45 -10.36 -2.08
CA PRO A 150 8.00 -9.91 -0.81
C PRO A 150 8.09 -8.39 -0.67
N GLU A 151 8.18 -7.64 -1.77
CA GLU A 151 8.20 -6.17 -1.75
C GLU A 151 6.80 -5.62 -1.45
N GLY A 152 5.76 -6.13 -2.13
CA GLY A 152 4.36 -5.80 -1.81
C GLY A 152 3.98 -6.19 -0.38
N ALA A 153 4.45 -7.34 0.09
CA ALA A 153 4.29 -7.77 1.49
C ALA A 153 4.93 -6.81 2.49
N TYR A 154 6.09 -6.24 2.16
CA TYR A 154 6.76 -5.26 3.01
C TYR A 154 5.93 -3.99 3.13
N LEU A 155 5.49 -3.43 1.99
CA LEU A 155 4.76 -2.17 1.96
C LEU A 155 3.42 -2.26 2.72
N ASP A 156 2.61 -3.27 2.42
CA ASP A 156 1.35 -3.50 3.15
C ASP A 156 1.61 -3.89 4.61
N GLY A 157 2.70 -4.60 4.85
CA GLY A 157 3.17 -4.94 6.18
C GLY A 157 3.38 -3.70 7.06
N VAL A 158 4.05 -2.68 6.52
CA VAL A 158 4.26 -1.40 7.21
C VAL A 158 2.93 -0.68 7.45
N GLU A 159 2.07 -0.58 6.43
CA GLU A 159 0.78 0.11 6.53
C GLU A 159 -0.11 -0.52 7.61
N ILE A 160 -0.33 -1.84 7.54
CA ILE A 160 -1.20 -2.57 8.48
C ILE A 160 -0.61 -2.57 9.88
N ALA A 161 0.68 -2.89 10.05
CA ALA A 161 1.29 -2.93 11.39
C ALA A 161 1.28 -1.56 12.08
N SER A 162 1.26 -0.46 11.32
CA SER A 162 1.25 0.90 11.88
C SER A 162 -0.04 1.31 12.57
N VAL A 163 -1.11 0.54 12.40
CA VAL A 163 -2.34 0.77 13.17
C VAL A 163 -2.07 0.61 14.66
N THR A 164 -1.21 -0.33 15.05
CA THR A 164 -0.93 -0.62 16.48
C THR A 164 0.53 -0.39 16.88
N GLN A 165 1.45 -0.20 15.94
CA GLN A 165 2.88 -0.09 16.20
C GLN A 165 3.50 1.17 15.58
N ARG A 166 4.70 1.49 16.08
CA ARG A 166 5.63 2.44 15.46
C ARG A 166 6.95 1.75 15.12
N SER A 167 7.81 2.43 14.38
CA SER A 167 9.18 1.98 14.16
C SER A 167 9.95 1.84 15.48
N PRO A 168 10.76 0.76 15.68
CA PRO A 168 11.16 -0.26 14.69
C PRO A 168 10.21 -1.47 14.53
N ALA A 169 9.14 -1.58 15.32
CA ALA A 169 8.26 -2.76 15.30
C ALA A 169 7.46 -2.94 14.01
N VAL A 170 7.12 -1.84 13.33
CA VAL A 170 6.46 -1.91 12.01
C VAL A 170 7.39 -2.52 10.96
N GLU A 171 8.68 -2.20 11.00
CA GLU A 171 9.68 -2.79 10.09
C GLU A 171 9.88 -4.28 10.37
N TRP A 172 9.95 -4.70 11.63
CA TRP A 172 10.05 -6.14 11.97
C TRP A 172 8.86 -6.94 11.43
N SER A 173 7.66 -6.37 11.54
CA SER A 173 6.42 -6.99 11.08
C SER A 173 6.38 -7.04 9.56
N ALA A 174 6.72 -5.95 8.88
CA ALA A 174 6.82 -5.90 7.43
C ALA A 174 7.83 -6.91 6.87
N LEU A 175 9.03 -6.99 7.47
CA LEU A 175 10.05 -7.97 7.09
C LEU A 175 9.60 -9.42 7.35
N THR A 176 8.77 -9.65 8.37
CA THR A 176 8.15 -10.95 8.60
C THR A 176 7.17 -11.32 7.48
N ALA A 177 6.31 -10.38 7.07
CA ALA A 177 5.41 -10.58 5.93
C ALA A 177 6.20 -10.90 4.65
N SER A 178 7.28 -10.17 4.38
CA SER A 178 8.17 -10.43 3.25
C SER A 178 8.84 -11.81 3.29
N ALA A 179 9.28 -12.25 4.47
CA ALA A 179 9.87 -13.58 4.63
C ALA A 179 8.88 -14.69 4.28
N ILE A 180 7.62 -14.55 4.72
CA ILE A 180 6.54 -15.50 4.43
C ILE A 180 6.19 -15.47 2.94
N ALA A 181 6.00 -14.27 2.37
CA ALA A 181 5.74 -14.09 0.94
C ALA A 181 6.81 -14.76 0.06
N LYS A 182 8.08 -14.60 0.42
CA LYS A 182 9.22 -15.24 -0.25
C LYS A 182 9.22 -16.75 -0.06
N ALA A 183 8.96 -17.25 1.15
CA ALA A 183 8.92 -18.69 1.44
C ALA A 183 7.84 -19.45 0.66
N LEU A 184 6.75 -18.77 0.28
CA LEU A 184 5.66 -19.32 -0.51
C LEU A 184 5.97 -19.46 -2.00
N GLU A 185 7.09 -18.91 -2.49
CA GLU A 185 7.53 -19.18 -3.86
C GLU A 185 7.86 -20.68 -4.06
N PRO A 186 7.64 -21.26 -5.25
CA PRO A 186 7.91 -22.69 -5.49
C PRO A 186 9.34 -23.09 -5.14
N GLU A 187 10.32 -22.33 -5.63
CA GLU A 187 11.77 -22.60 -5.50
C GLU A 187 12.43 -21.86 -4.32
N ALA A 188 11.65 -21.44 -3.33
CA ALA A 188 12.19 -20.74 -2.17
C ALA A 188 13.19 -21.62 -1.41
N THR A 189 14.35 -21.05 -1.07
CA THR A 189 15.31 -21.62 -0.12
C THR A 189 15.49 -20.72 1.10
N VAL A 190 16.10 -21.24 2.15
CA VAL A 190 16.44 -20.46 3.35
C VAL A 190 17.31 -19.25 2.99
N GLU A 191 18.32 -19.45 2.15
CA GLU A 191 19.22 -18.39 1.68
C GLU A 191 18.46 -17.31 0.90
N SER A 192 17.54 -17.72 0.02
CA SER A 192 16.73 -16.78 -0.75
C SER A 192 15.83 -15.93 0.14
N ILE A 193 15.28 -16.50 1.22
CA ILE A 193 14.45 -15.77 2.20
C ILE A 193 15.31 -14.75 2.94
N VAL A 194 16.48 -15.19 3.46
CA VAL A 194 17.41 -14.32 4.19
C VAL A 194 17.90 -13.17 3.33
N ASP A 195 18.33 -13.42 2.10
CA ASP A 195 18.82 -12.40 1.17
C ASP A 195 17.73 -11.37 0.84
N THR A 196 16.50 -11.83 0.53
CA THR A 196 15.38 -10.94 0.28
C THR A 196 15.08 -10.03 1.48
N VAL A 197 15.01 -10.59 2.69
CA VAL A 197 14.71 -9.82 3.89
C VAL A 197 15.84 -8.82 4.22
N LEU A 198 17.10 -9.22 4.09
CA LEU A 198 18.24 -8.32 4.32
C LEU A 198 18.30 -7.19 3.28
N LYS A 199 17.98 -7.45 2.00
CA LYS A 199 17.89 -6.41 0.97
C LYS A 199 16.82 -5.36 1.29
N LEU A 200 15.64 -5.81 1.70
CA LEU A 200 14.54 -4.95 2.12
C LEU A 200 14.91 -4.13 3.36
N ALA A 201 15.49 -4.77 4.38
CA ALA A 201 15.96 -4.09 5.57
C ALA A 201 17.00 -3.02 5.22
N HIS A 202 18.00 -3.35 4.38
CA HIS A 202 19.04 -2.38 3.99
C HIS A 202 18.47 -1.15 3.27
N ARG A 203 17.43 -1.35 2.46
CA ARG A 203 16.74 -0.27 1.75
C ARG A 203 16.00 0.65 2.70
N TYR A 204 15.13 0.08 3.55
CA TYR A 204 14.15 0.87 4.31
C TYR A 204 14.58 1.20 5.75
N ASN A 205 15.46 0.39 6.36
CA ASN A 205 15.96 0.63 7.72
C ASN A 205 17.34 -0.02 7.93
N LYS A 206 18.40 0.76 7.70
CA LYS A 206 19.80 0.29 7.78
C LYS A 206 20.20 -0.22 9.16
N ASP A 207 19.65 0.34 10.24
CA ASP A 207 19.98 -0.08 11.60
C ASP A 207 19.48 -1.50 11.86
N ILE A 208 18.24 -1.79 11.45
CA ILE A 208 17.67 -3.15 11.49
C ILE A 208 18.46 -4.11 10.59
N PHE A 209 18.90 -3.66 9.41
CA PHE A 209 19.76 -4.47 8.55
C PHE A 209 21.05 -4.87 9.24
N TYR A 210 21.79 -3.92 9.84
CA TYR A 210 23.06 -4.23 10.49
C TYR A 210 22.88 -5.12 11.72
N GLU A 211 21.82 -4.91 12.49
CA GLU A 211 21.41 -5.80 13.60
C GLU A 211 21.21 -7.24 13.10
N MET A 212 20.33 -7.43 12.10
CA MET A 212 19.99 -8.75 11.56
C MET A 212 21.18 -9.43 10.90
N ASN A 213 21.91 -8.71 10.05
CA ASN A 213 23.05 -9.23 9.32
C ASN A 213 24.16 -9.68 10.28
N HIS A 214 24.39 -8.94 11.37
CA HIS A 214 25.34 -9.35 12.40
C HIS A 214 24.98 -10.71 12.99
N ILE A 215 23.72 -10.88 13.44
CA ILE A 215 23.24 -12.12 14.07
C ILE A 215 23.31 -13.29 13.07
N ILE A 216 22.78 -13.11 11.86
CA ILE A 216 22.74 -14.16 10.83
C ILE A 216 24.15 -14.58 10.43
N SER A 217 25.10 -13.65 10.27
CA SER A 217 26.48 -13.98 9.89
C SER A 217 27.21 -14.88 10.90
N GLN A 218 26.78 -14.90 12.17
CA GLN A 218 27.37 -15.79 13.18
C GLN A 218 26.96 -17.25 12.96
N THR A 219 25.84 -17.52 12.28
CA THR A 219 25.34 -18.89 12.03
C THR A 219 26.31 -19.69 11.16
N HIS A 220 26.90 -19.08 10.13
CA HIS A 220 27.83 -19.74 9.21
C HIS A 220 29.20 -20.06 9.83
N ARG A 221 29.54 -19.43 10.96
CA ARG A 221 30.87 -19.55 11.59
C ARG A 221 30.93 -20.59 12.70
N ARG A 222 29.79 -21.21 13.04
CA ARG A 222 29.63 -22.03 14.25
C ARG A 222 28.85 -23.30 13.95
N ASN A 223 29.12 -24.36 14.70
CA ASN A 223 28.26 -25.53 14.68
C ASN A 223 26.93 -25.24 15.43
N ARG A 224 25.94 -26.13 15.30
CA ARG A 224 24.60 -25.97 15.90
C ARG A 224 24.66 -25.78 17.42
N GLU A 225 25.55 -26.49 18.12
CA GLU A 225 25.66 -26.43 19.58
C GLU A 225 26.27 -25.11 20.06
N ASP A 226 27.33 -24.65 19.38
CA ASP A 226 28.01 -23.39 19.69
C ASP A 226 27.12 -22.19 19.42
N TYR A 227 26.32 -22.24 18.35
CA TYR A 227 25.36 -21.18 18.03
C TYR A 227 24.28 -21.09 19.12
N VAL A 228 23.61 -22.21 19.43
CA VAL A 228 22.59 -22.26 20.48
C VAL A 228 23.16 -21.84 21.85
N SER A 229 24.45 -22.09 22.13
CA SER A 229 25.08 -21.75 23.42
C SER A 229 25.20 -20.25 23.60
N ILE A 230 25.67 -19.58 22.57
CA ILE A 230 25.92 -18.14 22.60
C ILE A 230 24.59 -17.39 22.53
N PHE A 231 23.63 -17.94 21.79
CA PHE A 231 22.27 -17.44 21.71
C PHE A 231 21.51 -17.57 23.04
N ALA A 232 21.66 -18.70 23.75
CA ALA A 232 21.12 -18.89 25.09
C ALA A 232 21.78 -17.96 26.13
N TYR A 233 23.05 -17.59 25.92
CA TYR A 233 23.79 -16.67 26.78
C TYR A 233 23.39 -15.21 26.54
N SER A 234 23.25 -14.77 25.29
CA SER A 234 22.79 -13.40 24.96
C SER A 234 21.36 -13.15 25.46
N ASN A 235 20.47 -14.14 25.35
CA ASN A 235 19.09 -14.06 25.86
C ASN A 235 18.99 -13.90 27.39
N ARG A 236 20.04 -14.20 28.17
CA ARG A 236 19.99 -14.01 29.64
C ARG A 236 20.10 -12.55 30.06
N PHE A 237 20.76 -11.73 29.25
CA PHE A 237 20.85 -10.29 29.48
C PHE A 237 19.59 -9.54 29.04
N GLU A 238 18.73 -10.18 28.24
CA GLU A 238 17.45 -9.65 27.74
C GLU A 238 16.30 -9.78 28.76
N ARG A 239 16.43 -10.62 29.80
CA ARG A 239 15.38 -10.88 30.81
C ARG A 239 14.94 -9.66 31.63
N ASN A 240 15.62 -8.53 31.52
CA ASN A 240 15.37 -7.30 32.28
C ASN A 240 14.78 -6.16 31.43
N GLN A 241 14.41 -6.38 30.17
CA GLN A 241 13.90 -5.32 29.30
C GLN A 241 12.37 -5.40 29.13
N TRP A 242 11.70 -4.29 29.42
CA TRP A 242 10.26 -4.08 29.18
C TRP A 242 9.95 -3.76 27.70
N LEU A 243 10.96 -3.78 26.83
CA LEU A 243 10.88 -3.41 25.42
C LEU A 243 10.85 -4.68 24.54
N GLY A 244 10.03 -4.69 23.49
CA GLY A 244 10.01 -5.80 22.54
C GLY A 244 11.31 -5.88 21.73
N HIS A 245 11.70 -7.11 21.36
CA HIS A 245 12.87 -7.39 20.53
C HIS A 245 12.45 -7.71 19.10
N ASN A 246 13.38 -7.57 18.15
CA ASN A 246 13.21 -7.85 16.71
C ASN A 246 12.97 -9.34 16.42
N PRO A 247 11.73 -9.86 16.31
CA PRO A 247 11.50 -11.31 16.24
C PRO A 247 11.98 -11.94 14.92
N ILE A 248 12.00 -11.18 13.82
CA ILE A 248 12.42 -11.69 12.51
C ILE A 248 13.92 -11.98 12.47
N SER A 249 14.75 -11.19 13.15
CA SER A 249 16.19 -11.45 13.26
C SER A 249 16.47 -12.85 13.84
N TRP A 250 15.73 -13.23 14.88
CA TRP A 250 15.84 -14.52 15.57
C TRP A 250 15.30 -15.66 14.71
N ALA A 251 14.12 -15.45 14.11
CA ALA A 251 13.51 -16.44 13.25
C ALA A 251 14.40 -16.81 12.07
N LEU A 252 15.00 -15.84 11.38
CA LEU A 252 15.89 -16.10 10.25
C LEU A 252 17.18 -16.79 10.66
N ALA A 253 17.74 -16.43 11.82
CA ALA A 253 18.97 -17.05 12.28
C ALA A 253 18.75 -18.51 12.71
N LEU A 254 17.62 -18.83 13.35
CA LEU A 254 17.24 -20.21 13.64
C LEU A 254 16.86 -20.99 12.37
N LEU A 255 16.18 -20.35 11.41
CA LEU A 255 15.89 -20.92 10.10
C LEU A 255 17.17 -21.33 9.35
N SER A 256 18.21 -20.51 9.43
CA SER A 256 19.52 -20.79 8.82
C SER A 256 20.22 -22.03 9.38
N VAL A 257 19.84 -22.47 10.59
CA VAL A 257 20.47 -23.60 11.29
C VAL A 257 19.58 -24.86 11.27
N PHE A 258 18.27 -24.67 11.42
CA PHE A 258 17.27 -25.73 11.63
C PHE A 258 16.19 -25.76 10.55
N GLY A 259 16.33 -25.02 9.44
CA GLY A 259 15.29 -24.91 8.41
C GLY A 259 14.86 -26.24 7.76
N ASP A 260 15.71 -27.28 7.83
CA ASP A 260 15.39 -28.63 7.36
C ASP A 260 14.66 -29.51 8.38
N ASP A 261 14.49 -29.02 9.61
CA ASP A 261 13.82 -29.73 10.70
C ASP A 261 12.83 -28.78 11.41
N PRO A 262 11.60 -28.64 10.87
CA PRO A 262 10.59 -27.72 11.40
C PRO A 262 10.25 -27.98 12.88
N GLU A 263 10.16 -29.24 13.29
CA GLU A 263 9.90 -29.61 14.69
C GLU A 263 11.00 -29.09 15.61
N ARG A 264 12.26 -29.31 15.22
CA ARG A 264 13.43 -28.84 15.98
C ARG A 264 13.50 -27.32 16.02
N LEU A 265 13.24 -26.65 14.90
CA LEU A 265 13.23 -25.19 14.80
C LEU A 265 12.20 -24.58 15.76
N ILE A 266 10.95 -25.06 15.75
CA ILE A 266 9.89 -24.59 16.65
C ILE A 266 10.27 -24.90 18.11
N THR A 267 10.72 -26.13 18.37
CA THR A 267 11.12 -26.57 19.72
C THR A 267 12.23 -25.70 20.32
N VAL A 268 13.29 -25.44 19.55
CA VAL A 268 14.41 -24.60 19.98
C VAL A 268 13.96 -23.15 20.15
N SER A 269 13.09 -22.64 19.26
CA SER A 269 12.55 -21.28 19.37
C SER A 269 11.77 -21.08 20.67
N VAL A 270 10.92 -22.03 21.05
CA VAL A 270 10.17 -21.99 22.32
C VAL A 270 11.11 -22.13 23.52
N ALA A 271 12.09 -23.03 23.46
CA ALA A 271 12.96 -23.35 24.59
C ALA A 271 13.96 -22.22 24.94
N LEU A 272 14.38 -21.43 23.95
CA LEU A 272 15.39 -20.40 24.15
C LEU A 272 14.82 -19.02 24.48
N ASP A 273 13.57 -18.75 24.12
CA ASP A 273 12.97 -17.42 24.16
C ASP A 273 12.37 -17.07 25.52
N ALA A 274 12.55 -15.81 25.95
CA ALA A 274 11.91 -15.23 27.12
C ALA A 274 10.42 -14.91 26.87
N PHE A 275 10.03 -14.65 25.60
CA PHE A 275 8.64 -14.44 25.17
C PHE A 275 8.25 -15.40 24.02
N PRO A 276 8.24 -16.71 24.29
CA PRO A 276 8.33 -17.78 23.31
C PRO A 276 7.18 -17.84 22.32
N SER A 277 6.04 -17.23 22.61
CA SER A 277 4.89 -17.20 21.70
C SER A 277 5.11 -16.31 20.47
N ILE A 278 6.02 -15.34 20.51
CA ILE A 278 6.27 -14.44 19.37
C ILE A 278 7.30 -15.05 18.43
N ARG A 279 8.54 -15.31 18.90
CA ARG A 279 9.63 -15.74 18.01
C ARG A 279 9.33 -17.11 17.38
N SER A 280 8.77 -18.03 18.16
CA SER A 280 8.42 -19.36 17.64
C SER A 280 7.24 -19.34 16.67
N SER A 281 6.30 -18.40 16.82
CA SER A 281 5.22 -18.21 15.84
C SER A 281 5.78 -17.72 14.50
N VAL A 282 6.63 -16.68 14.52
CA VAL A 282 7.28 -16.16 13.30
C VAL A 282 8.14 -17.24 12.64
N ALA A 283 8.97 -17.94 13.41
CA ALA A 283 9.84 -18.99 12.89
C ALA A 283 9.02 -20.18 12.34
N GLY A 284 7.96 -20.59 13.05
CA GLY A 284 7.01 -21.61 12.63
C GLY A 284 6.28 -21.23 11.35
N ALA A 285 5.85 -19.98 11.22
CA ALA A 285 5.18 -19.47 10.02
C ALA A 285 6.09 -19.52 8.79
N ILE A 286 7.35 -19.08 8.92
CA ILE A 286 8.30 -19.07 7.80
C ILE A 286 8.68 -20.49 7.40
N VAL A 287 9.03 -21.37 8.35
CA VAL A 287 9.42 -22.75 8.02
C VAL A 287 8.22 -23.55 7.48
N GLY A 288 7.02 -23.29 8.00
CA GLY A 288 5.78 -23.87 7.49
C GLY A 288 5.43 -23.39 6.09
N ALA A 289 5.60 -22.10 5.80
CA ALA A 289 5.48 -21.56 4.44
C ALA A 289 6.49 -22.19 3.48
N LEU A 290 7.71 -22.45 3.94
CA LEU A 290 8.79 -23.03 3.14
C LEU A 290 8.58 -24.52 2.86
N LYS A 291 8.26 -25.31 3.89
CA LYS A 291 8.25 -26.79 3.85
C LYS A 291 6.85 -27.41 3.72
N GLY A 292 5.80 -26.64 4.00
CA GLY A 292 4.41 -27.10 4.00
C GLY A 292 3.93 -27.73 5.30
N VAL A 293 2.60 -27.87 5.44
CA VAL A 293 1.97 -28.44 6.64
C VAL A 293 2.35 -29.90 6.88
N GLU A 294 2.61 -30.66 5.80
CA GLU A 294 3.02 -32.07 5.90
C GLU A 294 4.38 -32.26 6.59
N ALA A 295 5.23 -31.23 6.61
CA ALA A 295 6.51 -31.25 7.30
C ALA A 295 6.41 -30.92 8.80
N LEU A 296 5.23 -30.52 9.28
CA LEU A 296 4.98 -30.24 10.69
C LEU A 296 4.55 -31.51 11.44
N PRO A 297 4.82 -31.64 12.75
CA PRO A 297 4.37 -32.78 13.54
C PRO A 297 2.85 -32.96 13.49
N LYS A 298 2.40 -34.14 13.06
CA LYS A 298 0.96 -34.46 12.88
C LYS A 298 0.13 -34.24 14.15
N GLU A 299 0.69 -34.56 15.31
CA GLU A 299 0.04 -34.33 16.61
C GLU A 299 -0.26 -32.84 16.83
N TRP A 300 0.69 -31.96 16.51
CA TRP A 300 0.52 -30.52 16.68
C TRP A 300 -0.45 -29.93 15.66
N VAL A 301 -0.43 -30.44 14.43
CA VAL A 301 -1.38 -30.04 13.37
C VAL A 301 -2.80 -30.41 13.77
N GLU A 302 -3.06 -31.65 14.20
CA GLU A 302 -4.42 -32.05 14.61
C GLU A 302 -4.89 -31.26 15.84
N ALA A 303 -4.00 -31.01 16.81
CA ALA A 303 -4.35 -30.29 18.03
C ALA A 303 -4.65 -28.80 17.82
N SER A 304 -4.10 -28.18 16.78
CA SER A 304 -4.30 -26.76 16.44
C SER A 304 -5.35 -26.51 15.34
N LYS A 305 -5.93 -27.57 14.78
CA LYS A 305 -6.82 -27.52 13.61
C LYS A 305 -8.01 -26.59 13.76
N THR A 306 -8.66 -26.57 14.92
CA THR A 306 -9.84 -25.73 15.19
C THR A 306 -9.49 -24.24 15.23
N LEU A 307 -8.26 -23.91 15.64
CA LEU A 307 -7.75 -22.54 15.66
C LEU A 307 -7.38 -22.05 14.26
N VAL A 308 -6.88 -22.94 13.40
CA VAL A 308 -6.45 -22.59 12.03
C VAL A 308 -7.62 -22.55 11.04
N SER A 309 -8.62 -23.42 11.20
CA SER A 309 -9.72 -23.59 10.24
C SER A 309 -10.41 -22.28 9.81
N PRO A 310 -10.70 -21.31 10.70
CA PRO A 310 -11.34 -20.04 10.31
C PRO A 310 -10.51 -19.19 9.34
N MET A 311 -9.19 -19.40 9.27
CA MET A 311 -8.27 -18.60 8.46
C MET A 311 -8.06 -19.16 7.05
N LEU A 312 -8.44 -20.43 6.81
CA LEU A 312 -8.16 -21.13 5.55
C LEU A 312 -8.84 -20.52 4.32
N GLY A 313 -9.89 -19.70 4.53
CA GLY A 313 -10.55 -18.95 3.45
C GLY A 313 -9.61 -17.99 2.71
N ILE A 314 -8.48 -17.61 3.30
CA ILE A 314 -7.47 -16.76 2.65
C ILE A 314 -6.89 -17.38 1.37
N ILE A 315 -6.88 -18.72 1.27
CA ILE A 315 -6.43 -19.43 0.07
C ILE A 315 -7.29 -19.03 -1.14
N GLU A 316 -8.59 -18.88 -0.95
CA GLU A 316 -9.50 -18.45 -2.02
C GLU A 316 -9.27 -16.99 -2.41
N VAL A 317 -9.01 -16.14 -1.41
CA VAL A 317 -8.66 -14.73 -1.65
C VAL A 317 -7.40 -14.62 -2.50
N VAL A 318 -6.37 -15.42 -2.21
CA VAL A 318 -5.14 -15.45 -3.02
C VAL A 318 -5.40 -16.02 -4.40
N ARG A 319 -6.20 -17.08 -4.54
CA ARG A 319 -6.55 -17.64 -5.86
C ARG A 319 -7.21 -16.57 -6.74
N LYS A 320 -8.23 -15.91 -6.23
CA LYS A 320 -8.92 -14.83 -6.93
C LYS A 320 -7.98 -13.68 -7.28
N LYS A 321 -7.08 -13.29 -6.38
CA LYS A 321 -6.05 -12.27 -6.65
C LYS A 321 -5.20 -12.67 -7.86
N ILE A 322 -4.72 -13.92 -7.93
CA ILE A 322 -3.90 -14.41 -9.04
C ILE A 322 -4.70 -14.44 -10.36
N GLU A 323 -5.99 -14.79 -10.30
CA GLU A 323 -6.90 -14.73 -11.45
C GLU A 323 -7.11 -13.29 -11.94
N ASP A 324 -7.33 -12.33 -11.04
CA ASP A 324 -7.44 -10.91 -11.35
C ASP A 324 -6.12 -10.37 -11.95
N GLU A 325 -4.95 -10.74 -11.38
CA GLU A 325 -3.63 -10.41 -11.92
C GLU A 325 -3.44 -10.95 -13.35
N LYS A 326 -3.97 -12.13 -13.66
CA LYS A 326 -3.89 -12.71 -15.01
C LYS A 326 -4.66 -11.87 -16.03
N ILE A 327 -5.81 -11.33 -15.65
CA ILE A 327 -6.59 -10.41 -16.51
C ILE A 327 -5.77 -9.16 -16.80
N VAL A 328 -5.14 -8.57 -15.77
CA VAL A 328 -4.26 -7.41 -15.91
C VAL A 328 -3.09 -7.71 -16.85
N ILE A 329 -2.39 -8.84 -16.67
CA ILE A 329 -1.27 -9.25 -17.55
C ILE A 329 -1.73 -9.28 -19.02
N ASN A 330 -2.85 -9.95 -19.30
CA ASN A 330 -3.38 -10.07 -20.67
C ASN A 330 -3.81 -8.71 -21.25
N GLU A 331 -4.32 -7.79 -20.43
CA GLU A 331 -4.66 -6.43 -20.86
C GLU A 331 -3.42 -5.63 -21.21
N VAL A 332 -2.39 -5.69 -20.37
CA VAL A 332 -1.14 -4.99 -20.62
C VAL A 332 -0.42 -5.55 -21.86
N GLU A 333 -0.39 -6.87 -22.04
CA GLU A 333 0.16 -7.51 -23.25
C GLU A 333 -0.54 -7.01 -24.52
N ARG A 334 -1.88 -6.89 -24.51
CA ARG A 334 -2.63 -6.31 -25.63
C ARG A 334 -2.24 -4.86 -25.93
N LEU A 335 -1.95 -4.04 -24.92
CA LEU A 335 -1.47 -2.67 -25.12
C LEU A 335 -0.08 -2.62 -25.76
N ILE A 336 0.78 -3.58 -25.40
CA ILE A 336 2.16 -3.67 -25.92
C ILE A 336 2.17 -4.17 -27.37
N GLU A 337 1.33 -5.15 -27.68
CA GLU A 337 1.22 -5.75 -29.01
C GLU A 337 0.53 -4.82 -30.01
N THR A 338 -0.41 -4.00 -29.55
CA THR A 338 -1.12 -3.04 -30.41
C THR A 338 -0.19 -1.89 -30.79
N ARG A 339 0.03 -1.69 -32.11
CA ARG A 339 0.85 -0.60 -32.64
C ARG A 339 0.02 0.64 -32.97
N LYS A 340 0.57 1.83 -32.72
CA LYS A 340 0.02 3.11 -33.18
C LYS A 340 1.16 3.97 -33.74
N GLY A 341 1.41 3.82 -35.05
CA GLY A 341 2.62 4.35 -35.68
C GLY A 341 3.84 3.46 -35.36
N GLU A 342 4.97 4.07 -35.00
CA GLU A 342 6.21 3.36 -34.65
C GLU A 342 6.21 2.79 -33.22
N GLU A 343 5.39 3.35 -32.33
CA GLU A 343 5.33 3.00 -30.90
C GLU A 343 4.13 2.08 -30.59
N ASN A 344 4.13 1.43 -29.42
CA ASN A 344 2.97 0.66 -28.95
C ASN A 344 1.90 1.53 -28.30
N LEU A 345 0.68 1.00 -28.17
CA LEU A 345 -0.47 1.70 -27.59
C LEU A 345 -0.24 2.05 -26.12
N LEU A 346 0.52 1.22 -25.37
CA LEU A 346 0.91 1.52 -23.99
C LEU A 346 1.69 2.84 -23.91
N PHE A 347 2.75 2.97 -24.73
CA PHE A 347 3.53 4.19 -24.81
C PHE A 347 2.67 5.38 -25.25
N ASP A 348 1.86 5.23 -26.31
CA ASP A 348 1.03 6.31 -26.83
C ASP A 348 0.05 6.84 -25.77
N LYS A 349 -0.59 5.96 -24.99
CA LYS A 349 -1.47 6.32 -23.88
C LYS A 349 -0.73 7.01 -22.73
N ILE A 350 0.39 6.46 -22.28
CA ILE A 350 1.19 7.06 -21.19
C ILE A 350 1.72 8.44 -21.62
N TYR A 351 2.30 8.53 -22.81
CA TYR A 351 2.83 9.79 -23.32
C TYR A 351 1.71 10.83 -23.55
N GLY A 352 0.56 10.40 -24.05
CA GLY A 352 -0.63 11.24 -24.18
C GLY A 352 -1.14 11.77 -22.85
N CYS A 353 -1.18 10.93 -21.82
CA CYS A 353 -1.52 11.31 -20.45
C CYS A 353 -0.61 12.44 -19.94
N LEU A 354 0.71 12.27 -20.04
CA LEU A 354 1.68 13.28 -19.55
C LEU A 354 1.65 14.58 -20.34
N LEU A 355 1.53 14.52 -21.67
CA LEU A 355 1.45 15.71 -22.51
C LEU A 355 0.15 16.49 -22.25
N ALA A 356 -0.98 15.79 -22.22
CA ALA A 356 -2.27 16.43 -22.04
C ALA A 356 -2.44 17.01 -20.64
N SER A 357 -1.86 16.37 -19.62
CA SER A 357 -1.75 16.91 -18.25
C SER A 357 -1.05 18.28 -18.26
N ALA A 358 0.18 18.34 -18.78
CA ALA A 358 0.97 19.58 -18.85
C ALA A 358 0.30 20.69 -19.68
N ILE A 359 -0.35 20.34 -20.80
CA ILE A 359 -1.10 21.28 -21.64
C ILE A 359 -2.30 21.85 -20.90
N GLY A 360 -3.09 20.98 -20.25
CA GLY A 360 -4.28 21.40 -19.52
C GLY A 360 -3.91 22.33 -18.37
N ASN A 361 -2.91 21.95 -17.56
CA ASN A 361 -2.43 22.78 -16.46
C ASN A 361 -1.97 24.17 -16.94
N ALA A 362 -1.12 24.21 -17.97
CA ALA A 362 -0.60 25.48 -18.50
C ALA A 362 -1.66 26.37 -19.18
N MET A 363 -2.73 25.78 -19.72
CA MET A 363 -3.82 26.54 -20.30
C MET A 363 -4.73 27.14 -19.23
N GLY A 364 -5.00 26.40 -18.16
CA GLY A 364 -5.87 26.83 -17.06
C GLY A 364 -5.24 27.94 -16.21
N SER A 365 -3.94 27.88 -15.93
CA SER A 365 -3.33 28.73 -14.90
C SER A 365 -3.46 30.25 -15.09
N VAL A 366 -3.60 30.72 -16.33
CA VAL A 366 -3.79 32.15 -16.62
C VAL A 366 -5.13 32.72 -16.15
N VAL A 367 -6.06 31.84 -15.76
CA VAL A 367 -7.40 32.17 -15.24
C VAL A 367 -7.72 31.43 -13.93
N GLU A 368 -6.69 30.92 -13.24
CA GLU A 368 -6.83 30.36 -11.90
C GLU A 368 -7.47 31.40 -10.97
N GLY A 369 -8.47 30.95 -10.20
CA GLY A 369 -9.25 31.76 -9.27
C GLY A 369 -10.36 32.62 -9.88
N GLN A 370 -10.48 32.69 -11.20
CA GLN A 370 -11.53 33.48 -11.86
C GLN A 370 -12.83 32.69 -12.01
N PHE A 371 -13.97 33.37 -12.00
CA PHE A 371 -15.24 32.78 -12.39
C PHE A 371 -15.39 32.77 -13.91
N TYR A 372 -16.15 31.82 -14.46
CA TYR A 372 -16.30 31.71 -15.92
C TYR A 372 -16.82 32.99 -16.58
N LEU A 373 -17.63 33.78 -15.87
CA LEU A 373 -18.14 35.08 -16.36
C LEU A 373 -17.03 36.14 -16.47
N GLU A 374 -16.09 36.14 -15.53
CA GLU A 374 -14.92 37.05 -15.56
C GLU A 374 -13.98 36.67 -16.71
N ILE A 375 -13.84 35.36 -16.98
CA ILE A 375 -13.11 34.84 -18.13
C ILE A 375 -13.78 35.26 -19.43
N ASP A 376 -15.10 35.12 -19.54
CA ASP A 376 -15.86 35.50 -20.74
C ASP A 376 -15.77 37.01 -21.02
N GLU A 377 -15.75 37.84 -19.97
CA GLU A 377 -15.56 39.29 -20.08
C GLU A 377 -14.15 39.65 -20.58
N LYS A 378 -13.13 39.00 -20.00
CA LYS A 378 -11.72 39.26 -20.32
C LYS A 378 -11.32 38.68 -21.69
N TYR A 379 -11.89 37.55 -22.06
CA TYR A 379 -11.59 36.80 -23.28
C TYR A 379 -12.89 36.44 -24.01
N PRO A 380 -13.47 37.38 -24.81
CA PRO A 380 -14.67 37.09 -25.58
C PRO A 380 -14.48 35.87 -26.50
N GLY A 381 -15.33 34.85 -26.34
CA GLY A 381 -15.22 33.56 -27.04
C GLY A 381 -14.36 32.51 -26.33
N GLY A 382 -13.85 32.82 -25.14
CA GLY A 382 -13.08 31.92 -24.30
C GLY A 382 -11.63 31.74 -24.73
N ILE A 383 -10.83 31.17 -23.83
CA ILE A 383 -9.45 30.77 -24.10
C ILE A 383 -9.46 29.46 -24.89
N THR A 384 -8.91 29.48 -26.10
CA THR A 384 -8.90 28.31 -27.02
C THR A 384 -7.50 27.78 -27.32
N THR A 385 -6.47 28.32 -26.65
CA THR A 385 -5.05 27.95 -26.78
C THR A 385 -4.27 28.33 -25.53
N ILE A 386 -3.04 27.80 -25.40
CA ILE A 386 -2.12 28.14 -24.31
C ILE A 386 -1.67 29.60 -24.49
N LEU A 387 -1.94 30.45 -23.49
CA LEU A 387 -1.55 31.87 -23.52
C LEU A 387 -0.15 32.10 -22.96
N ASP A 388 0.30 31.28 -22.01
CA ASP A 388 1.65 31.33 -21.44
C ASP A 388 2.39 29.98 -21.60
N PRO A 389 3.14 29.77 -22.69
CA PRO A 389 3.92 28.56 -22.88
C PRO A 389 4.99 28.28 -21.82
N SER A 390 5.41 29.28 -21.03
CA SER A 390 6.40 29.06 -19.96
C SER A 390 5.88 28.14 -18.86
N ARG A 391 4.55 28.07 -18.72
CA ARG A 391 3.86 27.25 -17.74
C ARG A 391 3.82 25.76 -18.07
N LEU A 392 4.02 25.35 -19.33
CA LEU A 392 4.05 23.93 -19.74
C LEU A 392 5.01 23.04 -18.91
N GLU A 393 6.02 23.64 -18.29
CA GLU A 393 6.88 22.99 -17.29
C GLU A 393 6.82 23.62 -15.90
N GLY A 394 6.38 24.87 -15.82
CA GLY A 394 6.43 25.70 -14.63
C GLY A 394 5.26 25.50 -13.68
N GLU A 395 4.20 24.81 -14.09
CA GLU A 395 3.09 24.43 -13.21
C GLU A 395 3.55 23.47 -12.12
N ASP A 396 3.07 23.70 -10.90
CA ASP A 396 3.33 22.88 -9.73
C ASP A 396 2.67 21.50 -9.83
N ASP A 397 1.47 21.40 -10.43
CA ASP A 397 0.83 20.14 -10.84
C ASP A 397 1.80 19.19 -11.56
N ASN A 398 2.36 19.69 -12.67
CA ASN A 398 3.24 18.93 -13.54
C ASN A 398 4.56 18.62 -12.85
N GLN A 399 5.15 19.58 -12.12
CA GLN A 399 6.38 19.35 -11.35
C GLN A 399 6.18 18.22 -10.32
N MET A 400 5.05 18.21 -9.62
CA MET A 400 4.76 17.19 -8.62
C MET A 400 4.53 15.81 -9.24
N ALA A 401 3.78 15.74 -10.34
CA ALA A 401 3.58 14.49 -11.08
C ALA A 401 4.93 13.93 -11.59
N MET A 402 5.83 14.79 -12.08
CA MET A 402 7.17 14.38 -12.51
C MET A 402 8.03 13.86 -11.34
N LEU A 403 7.95 14.45 -10.15
CA LEU A 403 8.64 13.90 -8.98
C LEU A 403 8.13 12.52 -8.60
N LEU A 404 6.81 12.27 -8.72
CA LEU A 404 6.26 10.95 -8.45
C LEU A 404 6.64 9.93 -9.53
N ILE A 405 6.73 10.34 -10.80
CA ILE A 405 7.32 9.52 -11.87
C ILE A 405 8.77 9.15 -11.55
N GLU A 406 9.57 10.10 -11.07
CA GLU A 406 10.94 9.82 -10.66
C GLU A 406 11.01 8.80 -9.52
N ALA A 407 10.06 8.83 -8.57
CA ALA A 407 9.95 7.81 -7.54
C ALA A 407 9.75 6.42 -8.16
N TYR A 408 8.79 6.27 -9.08
CA TYR A 408 8.54 4.98 -9.76
C TYR A 408 9.74 4.52 -10.59
N ILE A 409 10.44 5.46 -11.22
CA ILE A 409 11.67 5.17 -11.97
C ILE A 409 12.77 4.67 -11.03
N GLU A 410 13.00 5.32 -9.89
CA GLU A 410 14.00 4.89 -8.88
C GLU A 410 13.60 3.57 -8.19
N ARG A 411 12.34 3.18 -8.27
CA ARG A 411 11.82 1.90 -7.78
C ARG A 411 11.98 0.73 -8.75
N ASP A 412 12.43 0.97 -9.98
CA ASP A 412 12.80 -0.06 -10.97
C ASP A 412 11.74 -1.18 -11.12
N GLY A 413 10.47 -0.81 -11.24
CA GLY A 413 9.37 -1.75 -11.47
C GLY A 413 8.65 -2.25 -10.22
N PHE A 414 9.05 -1.78 -9.04
CA PHE A 414 8.34 -1.98 -7.78
C PHE A 414 7.39 -0.82 -7.44
N PRO A 415 6.36 -1.06 -6.60
CA PRO A 415 5.46 0.01 -6.15
C PRO A 415 6.19 1.07 -5.32
N VAL A 416 5.67 2.31 -5.37
CA VAL A 416 6.13 3.46 -4.59
C VAL A 416 5.34 3.56 -3.29
N SER A 417 6.02 3.80 -2.17
CA SER A 417 5.39 4.15 -0.90
C SER A 417 5.44 5.65 -0.62
N ALA A 418 4.68 6.12 0.37
CA ALA A 418 4.83 7.48 0.90
C ALA A 418 6.26 7.77 1.37
N ARG A 419 6.99 6.77 1.88
CA ARG A 419 8.41 6.94 2.29
C ARG A 419 9.33 7.14 1.09
N ASP A 420 9.11 6.42 -0.01
CA ASP A 420 9.89 6.61 -1.24
C ASP A 420 9.64 8.01 -1.84
N PHE A 421 8.38 8.44 -1.90
CA PHE A 421 8.06 9.77 -2.42
C PHE A 421 8.55 10.90 -1.49
N GLY A 422 8.49 10.69 -0.17
CA GLY A 422 9.03 11.62 0.81
C GLY A 422 10.55 11.77 0.71
N ASP A 423 11.28 10.69 0.37
CA ASP A 423 12.72 10.76 0.10
C ASP A 423 13.04 11.53 -1.19
N ILE A 424 12.23 11.36 -2.24
CA ILE A 424 12.32 12.20 -3.45
C ILE A 424 12.11 13.67 -3.09
N TRP A 425 11.08 13.99 -2.32
CA TRP A 425 10.84 15.37 -1.87
C TRP A 425 12.03 15.92 -1.10
N LYS A 426 12.55 15.16 -0.14
CA LYS A 426 13.70 15.52 0.68
C LYS A 426 14.95 15.86 -0.13
N ARG A 427 15.14 15.21 -1.29
CA ARG A 427 16.31 15.38 -2.16
C ARG A 427 16.12 16.41 -3.27
N LYS A 428 14.89 16.55 -3.80
CA LYS A 428 14.66 17.21 -5.10
C LYS A 428 13.57 18.28 -5.09
N LEU A 429 12.66 18.32 -4.11
CA LEU A 429 11.56 19.28 -4.12
C LEU A 429 12.09 20.71 -3.98
N ASN A 430 11.70 21.59 -4.90
CA ASN A 430 11.82 23.03 -4.69
C ASN A 430 10.63 23.52 -3.86
N ARG A 431 10.79 23.59 -2.54
CA ARG A 431 9.69 23.94 -1.62
C ARG A 431 9.05 25.31 -1.88
N ASP A 432 9.79 26.25 -2.49
CA ASP A 432 9.34 27.64 -2.66
C ASP A 432 8.33 27.79 -3.81
N HIS A 433 8.10 26.73 -4.59
CA HIS A 433 7.10 26.68 -5.67
C HIS A 433 5.73 26.17 -5.23
N PHE A 434 5.57 25.68 -3.99
CA PHE A 434 4.35 24.99 -3.57
C PHE A 434 3.63 25.71 -2.41
N PHE A 435 2.32 25.49 -2.34
CA PHE A 435 1.47 26.06 -1.30
C PHE A 435 1.83 25.58 0.13
N TYR A 436 1.35 26.31 1.13
CA TYR A 436 1.75 26.13 2.54
C TYR A 436 1.52 24.71 3.09
N CYS A 437 0.51 23.98 2.64
CA CYS A 437 0.25 22.58 3.06
C CYS A 437 1.39 21.64 2.66
N MET A 438 1.91 21.78 1.44
CA MET A 438 3.02 20.97 0.94
C MET A 438 4.32 21.37 1.61
N ARG A 439 4.53 22.68 1.81
CA ARG A 439 5.67 23.19 2.58
C ARG A 439 5.68 22.65 4.02
N ASN A 440 4.54 22.62 4.71
CA ASN A 440 4.44 22.05 6.05
C ASN A 440 4.85 20.57 6.08
N SER A 441 4.32 19.77 5.14
CA SER A 441 4.68 18.35 5.01
C SER A 441 6.16 18.15 4.73
N TYR A 442 6.73 18.95 3.83
CA TYR A 442 8.16 18.94 3.53
C TYR A 442 8.98 19.19 4.79
N GLU A 443 8.67 20.23 5.57
CA GLU A 443 9.42 20.54 6.80
C GLU A 443 9.27 19.43 7.86
N LEU A 444 8.08 18.82 8.00
CA LEU A 444 7.87 17.64 8.87
C LEU A 444 8.75 16.46 8.44
N ILE A 445 8.76 16.11 7.14
CA ILE A 445 9.61 15.05 6.57
C ILE A 445 11.09 15.37 6.83
N ARG A 446 11.51 16.62 6.62
CA ARG A 446 12.88 17.07 6.88
C ARG A 446 13.26 16.96 8.36
N SER A 447 12.32 17.14 9.27
CA SER A 447 12.51 16.98 10.72
C SER A 447 12.56 15.51 11.19
N GLY A 448 12.32 14.55 10.29
CA GLY A 448 12.37 13.12 10.60
C GLY A 448 11.02 12.49 10.95
N MET A 449 9.90 13.19 10.77
CA MET A 449 8.58 12.58 10.83
C MET A 449 8.42 11.56 9.70
N ASP A 450 7.77 10.43 9.99
CA ASP A 450 7.51 9.40 8.98
C ASP A 450 6.61 9.98 7.87
N PRO A 451 7.06 9.99 6.61
CA PRO A 451 6.27 10.53 5.51
C PRO A 451 4.85 10.00 5.46
N ARG A 452 4.57 8.76 5.88
CA ARG A 452 3.22 8.15 5.79
C ARG A 452 2.11 8.92 6.52
N ILE A 453 2.46 9.80 7.45
CA ILE A 453 1.49 10.48 8.32
C ILE A 453 1.54 12.01 8.23
N THR A 454 2.50 12.60 7.51
CA THR A 454 2.75 14.05 7.57
C THR A 454 1.59 14.88 7.02
N GLY A 455 0.72 14.31 6.18
CA GLY A 455 -0.47 14.97 5.66
C GLY A 455 -1.61 15.17 6.66
N HIS A 456 -1.62 14.45 7.79
CA HIS A 456 -2.71 14.51 8.76
C HIS A 456 -2.90 15.88 9.43
N TRP A 457 -1.90 16.75 9.37
CA TRP A 457 -1.93 18.07 10.00
C TRP A 457 -2.09 19.23 9.01
N ASN A 458 -2.45 18.94 7.75
CA ASN A 458 -2.69 19.99 6.76
C ASN A 458 -4.13 20.44 6.66
N ILE A 459 -4.29 21.64 6.11
CA ILE A 459 -5.53 22.10 5.49
C ILE A 459 -5.76 21.33 4.20
N VAL A 460 -7.02 20.96 3.93
CA VAL A 460 -7.46 20.27 2.72
C VAL A 460 -7.50 21.29 1.58
N THR A 461 -6.79 21.03 0.48
CA THR A 461 -6.53 22.02 -0.59
C THR A 461 -6.53 21.49 -2.01
N GLY A 462 -6.87 20.22 -2.25
CA GLY A 462 -6.88 19.64 -3.60
C GLY A 462 -5.52 19.17 -4.13
N SER A 463 -4.43 19.39 -3.38
CA SER A 463 -3.04 19.21 -3.84
C SER A 463 -2.64 17.77 -4.14
N THR A 464 -3.41 16.76 -3.72
CA THR A 464 -3.17 15.37 -4.17
C THR A 464 -3.86 15.05 -5.49
N VAL A 465 -4.97 15.72 -5.81
CA VAL A 465 -5.71 15.51 -7.06
C VAL A 465 -4.85 15.95 -8.25
N MET A 466 -4.10 17.03 -8.08
CA MET A 466 -3.30 17.69 -9.10
C MET A 466 -2.15 16.85 -9.72
N CYS A 467 -1.81 15.68 -9.17
CA CYS A 467 -0.58 14.96 -9.59
C CYS A 467 -0.55 13.43 -9.37
N MET A 468 -1.67 12.78 -9.09
CA MET A 468 -1.68 11.35 -8.74
C MET A 468 -1.75 10.40 -9.95
N GLU A 469 -1.78 10.90 -11.19
CA GLU A 469 -1.80 10.08 -12.40
C GLU A 469 -0.66 9.05 -12.51
N PRO A 470 0.57 9.27 -11.99
CA PRO A 470 1.61 8.25 -12.03
C PRO A 470 1.27 6.97 -11.25
N VAL A 471 0.42 7.06 -10.21
CA VAL A 471 -0.06 5.87 -9.48
C VAL A 471 -0.97 5.04 -10.37
N GLY A 472 -1.91 5.68 -11.07
CA GLY A 472 -2.77 5.00 -12.04
C GLY A 472 -1.98 4.41 -13.20
N ILE A 473 -0.95 5.10 -13.68
CA ILE A 473 -0.04 4.59 -14.72
C ILE A 473 0.72 3.35 -14.25
N TYR A 474 1.25 3.35 -13.03
CA TYR A 474 1.93 2.17 -12.51
C TYR A 474 0.99 0.99 -12.36
N HIS A 475 -0.24 1.21 -11.90
CA HIS A 475 -1.18 0.12 -11.64
C HIS A 475 -1.83 -0.44 -12.88
N LEU A 476 -2.08 0.40 -13.90
CA LEU A 476 -2.66 0.13 -15.24
C LEU A 476 -3.56 -1.11 -15.36
N CYS A 477 -4.79 -0.93 -15.81
CA CYS A 477 -5.78 -2.01 -15.88
C CYS A 477 -6.23 -2.56 -14.52
N ASP A 478 -5.71 -2.03 -13.41
CA ASP A 478 -6.07 -2.39 -12.04
C ASP A 478 -6.52 -1.17 -11.20
N PRO A 479 -7.77 -0.69 -11.39
CA PRO A 479 -8.29 0.46 -10.65
C PRO A 479 -8.32 0.26 -9.13
N LYS A 480 -8.49 -0.98 -8.66
CA LYS A 480 -8.62 -1.28 -7.22
C LYS A 480 -7.30 -1.08 -6.50
N ASN A 481 -6.20 -1.61 -7.04
CA ASN A 481 -4.88 -1.40 -6.43
C ASN A 481 -4.37 0.04 -6.63
N ALA A 482 -4.74 0.70 -7.74
CA ALA A 482 -4.48 2.12 -7.92
C ALA A 482 -5.10 2.98 -6.81
N TYR A 483 -6.37 2.72 -6.45
CA TYR A 483 -7.04 3.40 -5.35
C TYR A 483 -6.33 3.20 -4.01
N ILE A 484 -5.90 1.97 -3.70
CA ILE A 484 -5.26 1.63 -2.42
C ILE A 484 -3.90 2.31 -2.28
N ASP A 485 -3.06 2.26 -3.32
CA ASP A 485 -1.72 2.87 -3.25
C ASP A 485 -1.80 4.39 -3.27
N ALA A 486 -2.71 4.97 -4.07
CA ALA A 486 -2.94 6.41 -4.08
C ALA A 486 -3.42 6.91 -2.72
N THR A 487 -4.25 6.13 -2.02
CA THR A 487 -4.68 6.46 -0.64
C THR A 487 -3.46 6.58 0.28
N SER A 488 -2.60 5.57 0.26
CA SER A 488 -1.44 5.50 1.15
C SER A 488 -0.38 6.56 0.82
N ILE A 489 -0.13 6.85 -0.46
CA ILE A 489 0.79 7.91 -0.90
C ILE A 489 0.22 9.30 -0.57
N SER A 490 -1.08 9.52 -0.74
CA SER A 490 -1.72 10.83 -0.51
C SER A 490 -1.65 11.28 0.94
N TYR A 491 -1.72 10.34 1.90
CA TYR A 491 -1.52 10.64 3.33
C TYR A 491 -0.14 11.23 3.64
N MET A 492 0.79 11.19 2.68
CA MET A 492 2.07 11.84 2.83
C MET A 492 1.97 13.34 3.06
N TYR A 493 1.06 14.02 2.38
CA TYR A 493 0.97 15.48 2.46
C TYR A 493 -0.46 16.01 2.45
N GLN A 494 -1.48 15.14 2.43
CA GLN A 494 -2.87 15.55 2.60
C GLN A 494 -3.70 14.55 3.43
N ARG A 495 -4.98 14.88 3.65
CA ARG A 495 -5.94 14.07 4.41
C ARG A 495 -7.37 14.25 3.89
N GLY A 496 -8.28 13.40 4.35
CA GLY A 496 -9.72 13.59 4.13
C GLY A 496 -10.09 13.54 2.66
N LEU A 497 -10.82 14.55 2.17
CA LEU A 497 -11.32 14.57 0.79
C LEU A 497 -10.19 14.63 -0.25
N ASP A 498 -9.03 15.21 0.06
CA ASP A 498 -7.86 15.19 -0.82
C ASP A 498 -7.44 13.76 -1.16
N VAL A 499 -7.31 12.92 -0.11
CA VAL A 499 -6.93 11.52 -0.25
C VAL A 499 -8.00 10.77 -1.04
N ILE A 500 -9.28 10.97 -0.70
CA ILE A 500 -10.39 10.30 -1.38
C ILE A 500 -10.40 10.65 -2.87
N SER A 501 -10.35 11.94 -3.22
CA SER A 501 -10.40 12.39 -4.60
C SER A 501 -9.19 11.91 -5.42
N ALA A 502 -7.99 11.96 -4.85
CA ALA A 502 -6.78 11.47 -5.53
C ALA A 502 -6.80 9.96 -5.76
N SER A 503 -7.36 9.19 -4.83
CA SER A 503 -7.54 7.75 -4.97
C SER A 503 -8.54 7.39 -6.07
N ILE A 504 -9.67 8.11 -6.15
CA ILE A 504 -10.65 7.96 -7.21
C ILE A 504 -10.02 8.31 -8.57
N LEU A 505 -9.29 9.43 -8.66
CA LEU A 505 -8.59 9.83 -9.89
C LEU A 505 -7.61 8.74 -10.37
N SER A 506 -6.81 8.19 -9.46
CA SER A 506 -5.82 7.16 -9.78
C SER A 506 -6.47 5.87 -10.30
N ALA A 507 -7.61 5.48 -9.74
CA ALA A 507 -8.41 4.37 -10.24
C ALA A 507 -8.90 4.63 -11.67
N SER A 508 -9.40 5.84 -11.94
CA SER A 508 -9.83 6.25 -13.28
C SER A 508 -8.70 6.29 -14.30
N VAL A 509 -7.49 6.70 -13.91
CA VAL A 509 -6.31 6.63 -14.78
C VAL A 509 -5.94 5.18 -15.09
N ALA A 510 -5.96 4.29 -14.11
CA ALA A 510 -5.71 2.87 -14.35
C ALA A 510 -6.76 2.24 -15.28
N GLU A 511 -8.03 2.63 -15.17
CA GLU A 511 -9.10 2.22 -16.10
C GLU A 511 -8.88 2.76 -17.51
N ALA A 512 -8.49 4.04 -17.64
CA ALA A 512 -8.23 4.68 -18.94
C ALA A 512 -7.12 3.97 -19.73
N LEU A 513 -6.22 3.29 -19.03
CA LEU A 513 -5.13 2.51 -19.61
C LEU A 513 -5.53 1.11 -20.04
N LYS A 514 -6.81 0.69 -19.94
CA LYS A 514 -7.26 -0.56 -20.56
C LYS A 514 -7.32 -0.44 -22.09
N PRO A 515 -7.12 -1.55 -22.84
CA PRO A 515 -7.19 -1.55 -24.31
C PRO A 515 -8.50 -1.00 -24.88
N ASN A 516 -9.63 -1.32 -24.23
CA ASN A 516 -10.98 -0.98 -24.68
C ASN A 516 -11.66 0.05 -23.78
N ALA A 517 -10.89 0.84 -23.03
CA ALA A 517 -11.43 1.88 -22.17
C ALA A 517 -12.30 2.86 -22.98
N THR A 518 -13.35 3.35 -22.35
CA THR A 518 -14.25 4.40 -22.83
C THR A 518 -14.43 5.48 -21.77
N VAL A 519 -14.94 6.64 -22.18
CA VAL A 519 -15.36 7.72 -21.24
C VAL A 519 -16.26 7.16 -20.13
N ASP A 520 -17.27 6.37 -20.51
CA ASP A 520 -18.22 5.80 -19.54
C ASP A 520 -17.55 4.77 -18.61
N SER A 521 -16.63 3.93 -19.09
CA SER A 521 -15.91 2.99 -18.22
C SER A 521 -15.05 3.70 -17.16
N ILE A 522 -14.39 4.81 -17.55
CA ILE A 522 -13.53 5.60 -16.66
C ILE A 522 -14.37 6.27 -15.57
N ILE A 523 -15.52 6.84 -15.95
CA ILE A 523 -16.47 7.44 -15.02
C ILE A 523 -17.10 6.38 -14.12
N GLN A 524 -17.44 5.21 -14.66
CA GLN A 524 -17.97 4.12 -13.86
C GLN A 524 -16.93 3.63 -12.84
N SER A 525 -15.65 3.54 -13.22
CA SER A 525 -14.57 3.23 -12.28
C SER A 525 -14.44 4.30 -11.17
N ALA A 526 -14.67 5.57 -11.50
CA ALA A 526 -14.70 6.63 -10.48
C ALA A 526 -15.84 6.42 -9.48
N LEU A 527 -17.05 6.13 -9.98
CA LEU A 527 -18.24 5.89 -9.16
C LEU A 527 -18.13 4.61 -8.34
N ASP A 528 -17.57 3.53 -8.90
CA ASP A 528 -17.39 2.25 -8.21
C ASP A 528 -16.42 2.35 -7.03
N THR A 529 -15.46 3.28 -7.11
CA THR A 529 -14.46 3.53 -6.05
C THR A 529 -14.85 4.67 -5.11
N ALA A 530 -15.80 5.52 -5.49
CA ALA A 530 -16.23 6.63 -4.66
C ALA A 530 -16.92 6.14 -3.37
N PRO A 531 -16.48 6.61 -2.18
CA PRO A 531 -17.16 6.26 -0.93
C PRO A 531 -18.64 6.63 -0.93
N LYS A 532 -19.45 5.74 -0.37
CA LYS A 532 -20.90 5.96 -0.13
C LYS A 532 -21.21 6.31 1.34
N SER A 533 -20.15 6.51 2.13
CA SER A 533 -20.25 7.01 3.50
C SER A 533 -20.36 8.52 3.51
N LYS A 534 -21.05 9.05 4.52
CA LYS A 534 -21.16 10.48 4.75
C LYS A 534 -19.77 11.14 4.86
N MET A 535 -19.57 12.24 4.14
CA MET A 535 -18.37 13.07 4.20
C MET A 535 -18.25 13.73 5.57
N ILE A 536 -17.02 13.81 6.07
CA ILE A 536 -16.68 14.55 7.28
C ILE A 536 -15.94 15.82 6.86
N THR A 537 -16.65 16.95 6.92
CA THR A 537 -16.22 18.24 6.36
C THR A 537 -16.48 19.35 7.38
N PHE A 538 -15.75 20.46 7.28
CA PHE A 538 -15.90 21.58 8.21
C PHE A 538 -17.09 22.48 7.85
N ASP A 539 -17.52 22.44 6.59
CA ASP A 539 -18.60 23.21 6.02
C ASP A 539 -19.88 22.37 5.88
N LYS A 540 -21.04 23.03 5.82
CA LYS A 540 -22.32 22.34 5.58
C LYS A 540 -22.45 22.04 4.08
N ARG A 541 -22.54 20.76 3.73
CA ARG A 541 -22.77 20.31 2.35
C ARG A 541 -24.20 19.81 2.16
N GLU A 542 -24.78 20.10 1.00
CA GLU A 542 -26.10 19.58 0.62
C GLU A 542 -26.04 18.11 0.21
N ILE A 543 -24.89 17.68 -0.32
CA ILE A 543 -24.64 16.31 -0.76
C ILE A 543 -23.79 15.61 0.29
N ASP A 544 -24.26 14.44 0.75
CA ASP A 544 -23.67 13.74 1.87
C ASP A 544 -22.45 12.89 1.48
N THR A 545 -22.34 12.40 0.24
CA THR A 545 -21.30 11.41 -0.13
C THR A 545 -20.49 11.83 -1.35
N PRO A 546 -19.20 11.41 -1.47
CA PRO A 546 -18.42 11.61 -2.69
C PRO A 546 -19.07 10.99 -3.92
N TYR A 547 -19.68 9.80 -3.77
CA TYR A 547 -20.41 9.12 -4.84
C TYR A 547 -21.53 9.99 -5.41
N ASP A 548 -22.39 10.54 -4.54
CA ASP A 548 -23.54 11.33 -4.97
C ASP A 548 -23.11 12.65 -5.63
N PHE A 549 -22.02 13.26 -5.15
CA PHE A 549 -21.50 14.49 -5.76
C PHE A 549 -20.94 14.26 -7.17
N ILE A 550 -20.12 13.22 -7.34
CA ILE A 550 -19.58 12.87 -8.65
C ILE A 550 -20.71 12.49 -9.60
N SER A 551 -21.70 11.73 -9.11
CA SER A 551 -22.90 11.38 -9.88
C SER A 551 -23.65 12.63 -10.36
N LEU A 552 -23.86 13.62 -9.49
CA LEU A 552 -24.50 14.87 -9.87
C LEU A 552 -23.74 15.61 -10.97
N CYS A 553 -22.42 15.74 -10.85
CA CYS A 553 -21.59 16.41 -11.87
C CYS A 553 -21.70 15.71 -13.23
N VAL A 554 -21.65 14.38 -13.23
CA VAL A 554 -21.76 13.53 -14.43
C VAL A 554 -23.16 13.59 -15.04
N ASP A 555 -24.21 13.61 -14.22
CA ASP A 555 -25.60 13.71 -14.67
C ASP A 555 -25.89 15.06 -15.30
N ILE A 556 -25.34 16.15 -14.75
CA ILE A 556 -25.39 17.47 -15.37
C ILE A 556 -24.66 17.43 -16.71
N ALA A 557 -23.41 16.96 -16.74
CA ALA A 557 -22.61 16.86 -17.96
C ALA A 557 -23.31 16.08 -19.09
N SER A 558 -24.06 15.02 -18.75
CA SER A 558 -24.77 14.18 -19.72
C SER A 558 -25.86 14.91 -20.51
N LYS A 559 -26.28 16.11 -20.08
CA LYS A 559 -27.30 16.93 -20.76
C LYS A 559 -26.71 17.84 -21.85
N TYR A 560 -25.40 18.01 -21.88
CA TYR A 560 -24.73 19.00 -22.73
C TYR A 560 -23.77 18.33 -23.72
N ASN A 561 -23.55 19.00 -24.85
CA ASN A 561 -22.54 18.61 -25.84
C ASN A 561 -21.47 19.71 -26.05
N ASP A 562 -21.61 20.85 -25.38
CA ASP A 562 -20.69 21.98 -25.43
C ASP A 562 -20.13 22.25 -24.02
N VAL A 563 -18.80 22.31 -23.94
CA VAL A 563 -18.05 22.56 -22.71
C VAL A 563 -18.26 23.98 -22.15
N PHE A 564 -18.77 24.93 -22.94
CA PHE A 564 -19.13 26.26 -22.47
C PHE A 564 -20.54 26.32 -21.88
N GLU A 565 -21.50 25.60 -22.46
CA GLU A 565 -22.91 25.62 -22.05
C GLU A 565 -23.12 24.96 -20.68
N VAL A 566 -22.35 23.90 -20.38
CA VAL A 566 -22.45 23.15 -19.13
C VAL A 566 -22.08 23.97 -17.88
N ARG A 567 -21.24 25.01 -18.05
CA ARG A 567 -20.65 25.79 -16.95
C ARG A 567 -21.70 26.38 -16.02
N LYS A 568 -22.81 26.90 -16.56
CA LYS A 568 -23.85 27.56 -15.77
C LYS A 568 -24.50 26.59 -14.77
N GLU A 569 -24.94 25.41 -15.21
CA GLU A 569 -25.61 24.45 -14.31
C GLU A 569 -24.62 23.84 -13.30
N LEU A 570 -23.36 23.62 -13.69
CA LEU A 570 -22.30 23.22 -12.75
C LEU A 570 -22.05 24.30 -11.70
N TYR A 571 -22.02 25.58 -12.08
CA TYR A 571 -21.86 26.69 -11.13
C TYR A 571 -23.02 26.78 -10.13
N GLU A 572 -24.24 26.56 -10.60
CA GLU A 572 -25.44 26.62 -9.76
C GLU A 572 -25.53 25.46 -8.76
N LYS A 573 -24.91 24.30 -9.05
CA LYS A 573 -25.18 23.04 -8.31
C LYS A 573 -23.97 22.30 -7.76
N CYS A 574 -22.76 22.58 -8.25
CA CYS A 574 -21.58 21.77 -7.98
C CYS A 574 -20.43 22.54 -7.33
N LEU A 575 -20.57 23.84 -7.08
CA LEU A 575 -19.54 24.60 -6.38
C LEU A 575 -19.62 24.35 -4.87
N TYR A 576 -18.44 24.21 -4.27
CA TYR A 576 -18.23 24.16 -2.84
C TYR A 576 -17.61 25.46 -2.32
N TYR A 577 -17.36 25.46 -1.01
CA TYR A 577 -16.92 26.62 -0.24
C TYR A 577 -15.70 27.33 -0.85
N HIS A 578 -14.74 26.58 -1.39
CA HIS A 578 -13.53 27.13 -1.99
C HIS A 578 -13.17 26.40 -3.29
N MET A 579 -12.59 27.11 -4.25
CA MET A 579 -12.27 26.61 -5.60
C MET A 579 -11.30 25.43 -5.61
N ILE A 580 -10.50 25.27 -4.54
CA ILE A 580 -9.49 24.22 -4.38
C ILE A 580 -10.07 23.00 -3.62
N ASP A 581 -11.38 22.92 -3.42
CA ASP A 581 -12.01 21.77 -2.77
C ASP A 581 -11.75 20.51 -3.63
N PRO A 582 -11.09 19.47 -3.09
CA PRO A 582 -10.64 18.32 -3.87
C PRO A 582 -11.77 17.61 -4.62
N LEU A 583 -12.99 17.64 -4.09
CA LEU A 583 -14.12 16.98 -4.68
C LEU A 583 -14.75 17.86 -5.76
N GLU A 584 -14.84 19.18 -5.56
CA GLU A 584 -15.19 20.15 -6.62
C GLU A 584 -14.27 19.98 -7.83
N LEU A 585 -12.95 20.02 -7.62
CA LEU A 585 -11.95 19.85 -8.68
C LEU A 585 -12.21 18.60 -9.51
N LEU A 586 -12.34 17.47 -8.82
CA LEU A 586 -12.50 16.17 -9.45
C LEU A 586 -13.85 16.05 -10.19
N GLY A 587 -14.94 16.51 -9.57
CA GLY A 587 -16.27 16.47 -10.17
C GLY A 587 -16.38 17.35 -11.42
N LEU A 588 -15.86 18.58 -11.36
CA LEU A 588 -15.82 19.48 -12.52
C LEU A 588 -14.92 18.92 -13.63
N ALA A 589 -13.77 18.33 -13.28
CA ALA A 589 -12.91 17.65 -14.26
C ALA A 589 -13.63 16.48 -14.96
N TYR A 590 -14.36 15.64 -14.22
CA TYR A 590 -15.15 14.55 -14.83
C TYR A 590 -16.30 15.07 -15.69
N ALA A 591 -16.98 16.14 -15.27
CA ALA A 591 -18.03 16.75 -16.06
C ALA A 591 -17.50 17.27 -17.40
N ILE A 592 -16.38 18.01 -17.38
CA ILE A 592 -15.73 18.51 -18.59
C ILE A 592 -15.22 17.35 -19.46
N PHE A 593 -14.55 16.36 -18.88
CA PHE A 593 -14.08 15.16 -19.58
C PHE A 593 -15.22 14.44 -20.31
N LYS A 594 -16.39 14.32 -19.66
CA LYS A 594 -17.58 13.72 -20.25
C LYS A 594 -18.13 14.53 -21.41
N VAL A 595 -18.35 15.84 -21.23
CA VAL A 595 -18.87 16.72 -22.30
C VAL A 595 -17.92 16.75 -23.50
N ALA A 596 -16.60 16.77 -23.23
CA ALA A 596 -15.56 16.72 -24.24
C ALA A 596 -15.44 15.36 -24.94
N LYS A 597 -16.12 14.31 -24.46
CA LYS A 597 -16.09 12.94 -25.03
C LYS A 597 -14.69 12.37 -25.15
N GLY A 598 -13.81 12.70 -24.19
CA GLY A 598 -12.41 12.27 -24.21
C GLY A 598 -11.52 13.04 -25.21
N ASP A 599 -12.02 14.11 -25.84
CA ASP A 599 -11.20 14.95 -26.72
C ASP A 599 -10.27 15.85 -25.89
N VAL A 600 -8.96 15.79 -26.16
CA VAL A 600 -7.94 16.52 -25.38
C VAL A 600 -8.13 18.04 -25.54
N ARG A 601 -8.43 18.51 -26.75
CA ARG A 601 -8.60 19.94 -27.03
C ARG A 601 -9.80 20.50 -26.29
N LEU A 602 -10.97 19.87 -26.45
CA LEU A 602 -12.20 20.29 -25.78
C LEU A 602 -12.10 20.15 -24.26
N SER A 603 -11.40 19.14 -23.76
CA SER A 603 -11.18 18.98 -22.32
C SER A 603 -10.35 20.12 -21.74
N ALA A 604 -9.23 20.48 -22.39
CA ALA A 604 -8.38 21.59 -21.96
C ALA A 604 -9.12 22.93 -22.04
N ILE A 605 -9.84 23.18 -23.14
CA ILE A 605 -10.63 24.40 -23.34
C ILE A 605 -11.75 24.48 -22.28
N GLY A 606 -12.51 23.41 -22.09
CA GLY A 606 -13.61 23.37 -21.13
C GLY A 606 -13.14 23.59 -19.69
N GLY A 607 -12.08 22.90 -19.28
CA GLY A 607 -11.54 23.02 -17.93
C GLY A 607 -10.83 24.35 -17.66
N THR A 608 -10.31 25.00 -18.70
CA THR A 608 -9.78 26.36 -18.57
C THR A 608 -10.92 27.36 -18.39
N ASN A 609 -11.93 27.28 -19.24
CA ASN A 609 -13.00 28.28 -19.30
C ASN A 609 -14.10 28.07 -18.26
N ILE A 610 -14.10 26.97 -17.51
CA ILE A 610 -14.93 26.84 -16.32
C ILE A 610 -14.38 27.67 -15.15
N GLY A 611 -13.13 28.15 -15.21
CA GLY A 611 -12.52 28.94 -14.14
C GLY A 611 -12.33 28.12 -12.85
N ARG A 612 -12.42 28.77 -11.70
CA ARG A 612 -12.09 28.20 -10.38
C ARG A 612 -10.61 27.83 -10.37
N ASP A 613 -10.24 26.69 -9.81
CA ASP A 613 -8.87 26.15 -9.85
C ASP A 613 -8.61 25.47 -11.21
N SER A 614 -8.56 26.31 -12.24
CA SER A 614 -8.76 25.93 -13.63
C SER A 614 -7.58 25.18 -14.24
N ASP A 615 -6.36 25.42 -13.76
CA ASP A 615 -5.17 24.62 -14.10
C ASP A 615 -5.34 23.16 -13.68
N THR A 616 -5.76 22.89 -12.44
CA THR A 616 -6.02 21.52 -11.98
C THR A 616 -7.19 20.91 -12.76
N ILE A 617 -8.33 21.60 -12.88
CA ILE A 617 -9.52 21.08 -13.57
C ILE A 617 -9.22 20.77 -15.05
N ALA A 618 -8.60 21.72 -15.78
CA ALA A 618 -8.19 21.52 -17.16
C ALA A 618 -7.15 20.41 -17.30
N GLY A 619 -6.16 20.39 -16.42
CA GLY A 619 -5.13 19.35 -16.37
C GLY A 619 -5.73 17.97 -16.22
N ARG A 620 -6.64 17.77 -15.25
CA ARG A 620 -7.24 16.45 -14.99
C ARG A 620 -8.15 15.99 -16.13
N ALA A 621 -8.99 16.86 -16.65
CA ALA A 621 -9.88 16.51 -17.77
C ALA A 621 -9.07 16.17 -19.03
N ALA A 622 -8.07 16.99 -19.36
CA ALA A 622 -7.19 16.75 -20.51
C ALA A 622 -6.32 15.49 -20.31
N MET A 623 -5.78 15.28 -19.11
CA MET A 623 -4.98 14.11 -18.75
C MET A 623 -5.76 12.81 -18.93
N LEU A 624 -7.01 12.72 -18.47
CA LEU A 624 -7.86 11.54 -18.68
C LEU A 624 -8.14 11.31 -20.18
N SER A 625 -8.41 12.38 -20.93
CA SER A 625 -8.55 12.34 -22.39
C SER A 625 -7.28 11.84 -23.09
N GLY A 626 -6.10 12.27 -22.61
CA GLY A 626 -4.80 11.83 -23.09
C GLY A 626 -4.50 10.36 -22.75
N ALA A 627 -4.83 9.90 -21.55
CA ALA A 627 -4.69 8.50 -21.15
C ALA A 627 -5.62 7.58 -21.96
N LEU A 628 -6.84 8.05 -22.25
CA LEU A 628 -7.84 7.31 -23.03
C LEU A 628 -7.44 7.22 -24.52
N ASN A 629 -7.12 8.34 -25.16
CA ASN A 629 -6.98 8.42 -26.62
C ASN A 629 -5.52 8.51 -27.09
N GLY A 630 -4.57 8.66 -26.16
CA GLY A 630 -3.14 8.70 -26.39
C GLY A 630 -2.62 9.95 -27.11
N ALA A 631 -1.31 10.01 -27.29
CA ALA A 631 -0.58 11.19 -27.76
C ALA A 631 -1.01 11.65 -29.15
N GLY A 632 -1.46 10.74 -30.02
CA GLY A 632 -2.02 11.08 -31.33
C GLY A 632 -3.24 12.00 -31.29
N ASN A 633 -3.95 12.11 -30.16
CA ASN A 633 -5.09 13.01 -29.99
C ASN A 633 -4.72 14.37 -29.38
N VAL A 634 -3.44 14.58 -29.06
CA VAL A 634 -2.95 15.83 -28.49
C VAL A 634 -2.68 16.84 -29.62
N PRO A 635 -3.23 18.07 -29.57
CA PRO A 635 -3.05 19.06 -30.64
C PRO A 635 -1.60 19.38 -30.94
N SER A 636 -1.18 19.14 -32.19
CA SER A 636 0.21 19.27 -32.64
C SER A 636 0.78 20.68 -32.46
N GLU A 637 -0.06 21.68 -32.61
CA GLU A 637 0.21 23.11 -32.44
C GLU A 637 0.52 23.46 -30.98
N TRP A 638 -0.05 22.74 -30.02
CA TRP A 638 0.27 22.90 -28.59
C TRP A 638 1.54 22.15 -28.22
N ILE A 639 1.79 20.98 -28.81
CA ILE A 639 3.06 20.26 -28.64
C ILE A 639 4.24 21.12 -29.10
N LYS A 640 4.08 21.88 -30.19
CA LYS A 640 5.12 22.80 -30.70
C LYS A 640 5.46 23.97 -29.77
N LEU A 641 4.66 24.23 -28.74
CA LEU A 641 4.92 25.28 -27.76
C LEU A 641 5.86 24.83 -26.64
N PHE A 642 6.08 23.52 -26.48
CA PHE A 642 7.05 23.01 -25.51
C PHE A 642 8.48 23.38 -25.93
N LYS A 643 9.35 23.62 -24.94
CA LYS A 643 10.79 23.58 -25.17
C LYS A 643 11.20 22.17 -25.59
N VAL A 644 12.12 22.07 -26.54
CA VAL A 644 12.59 20.77 -27.09
C VAL A 644 13.09 19.84 -25.99
N SER A 645 13.94 20.35 -25.08
CA SER A 645 14.49 19.58 -23.94
C SER A 645 13.42 18.97 -23.05
N SER A 646 12.28 19.60 -22.98
CA SER A 646 11.22 19.31 -22.01
C SER A 646 10.27 18.29 -22.59
N LEU A 647 9.96 18.44 -23.88
CA LEU A 647 9.31 17.41 -24.66
C LEU A 647 10.13 16.11 -24.66
N GLU A 648 11.45 16.20 -24.86
CA GLU A 648 12.37 15.06 -24.76
C GLU A 648 12.34 14.42 -23.37
N ARG A 649 12.33 15.22 -22.29
CA ARG A 649 12.22 14.71 -20.91
C ARG A 649 10.92 13.95 -20.69
N ILE A 650 9.77 14.49 -21.11
CA ILE A 650 8.47 13.83 -20.99
C ILE A 650 8.47 12.52 -21.78
N LYS A 651 8.95 12.54 -23.03
CA LYS A 651 9.06 11.35 -23.87
C LYS A 651 9.96 10.28 -23.23
N ASN A 652 11.12 10.67 -22.74
CA ASN A 652 12.06 9.76 -22.09
C ASN A 652 11.48 9.16 -20.80
N ASN A 653 10.76 9.96 -20.01
CA ASN A 653 10.07 9.46 -18.82
C ASN A 653 8.98 8.43 -19.20
N ALA A 654 8.17 8.70 -20.21
CA ALA A 654 7.18 7.75 -20.71
C ALA A 654 7.84 6.44 -21.18
N LEU A 655 8.92 6.51 -21.97
CA LEU A 655 9.68 5.33 -22.42
C LEU A 655 10.24 4.52 -21.23
N ARG A 656 10.78 5.20 -20.21
CA ARG A 656 11.31 4.53 -19.01
C ARG A 656 10.19 3.83 -18.24
N ILE A 657 9.03 4.47 -18.06
CA ILE A 657 7.88 3.84 -17.40
C ILE A 657 7.44 2.60 -18.19
N VAL A 658 7.26 2.71 -19.50
CA VAL A 658 6.92 1.58 -20.39
C VAL A 658 7.92 0.44 -20.20
N HIS A 659 9.22 0.74 -20.26
CA HIS A 659 10.27 -0.25 -20.05
C HIS A 659 10.16 -0.96 -18.69
N LEU A 660 9.89 -0.21 -17.61
CA LEU A 660 9.71 -0.76 -16.26
C LEU A 660 8.48 -1.66 -16.17
N LEU A 661 7.36 -1.25 -16.77
CA LEU A 661 6.14 -2.05 -16.78
C LEU A 661 6.33 -3.35 -17.57
N GLU A 662 6.93 -3.26 -18.75
CA GLU A 662 7.15 -4.39 -19.67
C GLU A 662 8.21 -5.38 -19.18
N ASN A 663 9.35 -4.87 -18.73
CA ASN A 663 10.57 -5.67 -18.52
C ASN A 663 10.86 -5.94 -17.03
N LYS A 664 10.12 -5.31 -16.11
CA LYS A 664 10.26 -5.54 -14.67
C LYS A 664 8.93 -6.02 -14.07
N LYS A 665 7.91 -5.16 -14.02
CA LYS A 665 6.64 -5.44 -13.34
C LYS A 665 5.95 -6.69 -13.91
N LEU A 666 5.75 -6.76 -15.23
CA LEU A 666 5.07 -7.91 -15.86
C LEU A 666 5.79 -9.25 -15.63
N PRO A 667 7.12 -9.37 -15.82
CA PRO A 667 7.85 -10.59 -15.44
C PRO A 667 7.62 -11.00 -13.99
N TYR A 668 7.63 -10.07 -13.03
CA TYR A 668 7.34 -10.38 -11.63
C TYR A 668 5.93 -10.93 -11.42
N MET A 669 4.92 -10.33 -12.08
CA MET A 669 3.54 -10.83 -12.01
C MET A 669 3.40 -12.24 -12.62
N ARG A 670 4.09 -12.51 -13.73
CA ARG A 670 4.07 -13.83 -14.41
C ARG A 670 4.63 -14.95 -13.53
N ILE A 671 5.67 -14.69 -12.73
CA ILE A 671 6.23 -15.70 -11.81
C ILE A 671 5.16 -16.22 -10.85
N ARG A 672 4.27 -15.34 -10.35
CA ARG A 672 3.21 -15.69 -9.41
C ARG A 672 2.06 -16.50 -10.04
N GLN A 673 1.93 -16.49 -11.36
CA GLN A 673 0.89 -17.27 -12.04
C GLN A 673 1.10 -18.78 -11.88
N ASN A 674 2.32 -19.21 -11.56
CA ASN A 674 2.66 -20.61 -11.34
C ASN A 674 2.45 -21.07 -9.90
N LEU A 675 1.97 -20.22 -8.98
CA LEU A 675 1.79 -20.60 -7.57
C LEU A 675 0.81 -21.77 -7.42
N PHE A 676 -0.29 -21.78 -8.16
CA PHE A 676 -1.30 -22.85 -8.10
C PHE A 676 -1.08 -23.98 -9.13
N SER A 677 -0.01 -23.91 -9.91
CA SER A 677 0.30 -24.90 -10.96
C SER A 677 0.79 -26.24 -10.40
#